data_AF-A0A164CBD9-F1
#
_entry.id   AF-A0A164CBD9-F1
#
_cell.length_a   1.000
_cell.length_b   1.000
_cell.length_c   1.000
_cell.angle_alpha   90.00
_cell.angle_beta   90.00
_cell.angle_gamma   90.00
#
_symmetry.space_group_name_H-M   'P 1'
#
loop_
_entity.id
_entity.type
_entity.pdbx_description
1 polymer ?
#
loop_
_entity_poly.entity_id
_entity_poly.type
_entity_poly.pdbx_seq_one_letter_code
_entity_poly.pdbx_strand_id
1 'polypeptide(L)'
;MGKTPDTAYSLQPIAATLVDLPIDHFRLLGVSPTAEPEAVLRTLQLRLDRCPDQGFTHESLNQRAELLRLSADLLTDPERRGQYEAMLLELGQDHPGDTAGLELSSNLEVAGLMLLWEAHAPHEAFQLARQALQPPQAPALGSGRESDLALLAALAVRDAADQDQEQRRYESAANLLQEGMQLLQRMAKLPEQRQVLETDLSRLRPFRILDLLSRDLAEQSARHEGLTMLESFISDRGGLEGSALEGLEKADLPAGMDQGAFELFFQQIRRFLTVQEQVDLYGRLQDAGSADASFLVVMALAAAGFSQRKPERVQDARTRLEELNLDGLDTQPLLGCLDLLLGDVDRAERHFASSPDPALKTWLTAHPGDALAPLCDYCRTWLGRDVLPGYRDVDAEAIDLEAWFADRDVQAYVERLERQAQPRDWSFGDLSPLTVDPDGTLPLPLLDPESPIDAPEDSDEAPGGGFVWPSLPRPTLPSMPQLQWPELQWPELPQPSRSTWIGSGVFLAVVLVIGVFSVVGLRRDAEQPQLAGDPTIDAPVDQLPPAGQQPGSADNATGNSTENPVPALTEASEQEPASAAESDTDPVLRSESPSEAQLEALLQAWLDRKAMVLRGDGSADERLQPIARTGLINQVRQQRSADQSEGLTQKVEATIDFMRVISRTPKRIELRADVDYSDQTLNAAGTVVNSTASRSLKVTYILGRDEDGWRLQAYVPV
;
A
#
# COMPACT_ATOMS: atom_id res chain seq x y z
N MET A 1 -10.41 2.11 93.92
CA MET A 1 -11.41 1.18 93.34
C MET A 1 -11.96 1.84 92.08
N GLY A 2 -12.10 1.18 90.92
CA GLY A 2 -11.64 -0.16 90.53
C GLY A 2 -12.46 -0.74 89.36
N LYS A 3 -11.83 -1.60 88.55
CA LYS A 3 -12.44 -2.49 87.52
C LYS A 3 -13.00 -1.86 86.22
N THR A 4 -12.26 -2.09 85.14
CA THR A 4 -12.77 -2.66 83.86
C THR A 4 -13.41 -4.06 84.11
N PRO A 5 -14.22 -4.67 83.21
CA PRO A 5 -14.03 -4.69 81.75
C PRO A 5 -15.29 -4.81 80.86
N ASP A 6 -15.03 -5.13 79.58
CA ASP A 6 -15.84 -5.83 78.59
C ASP A 6 -17.17 -5.25 78.07
N THR A 7 -17.13 -4.86 76.80
CA THR A 7 -18.12 -5.32 75.81
C THR A 7 -17.35 -5.70 74.54
N ALA A 8 -17.64 -6.86 73.95
CA ALA A 8 -16.72 -7.53 73.04
C ALA A 8 -16.67 -6.96 71.62
N TYR A 9 -15.55 -7.19 70.93
CA TYR A 9 -15.43 -7.06 69.47
C TYR A 9 -16.45 -7.99 68.79
N SER A 10 -17.52 -7.44 68.25
CA SER A 10 -18.36 -8.13 67.25
C SER A 10 -17.73 -7.96 65.85
N LEU A 11 -16.55 -8.54 65.64
CA LEU A 11 -16.01 -8.76 64.31
C LEU A 11 -16.84 -9.86 63.64
N GLN A 12 -17.96 -9.47 63.04
CA GLN A 12 -18.53 -10.25 61.94
C GLN A 12 -17.47 -10.30 60.83
N PRO A 13 -17.26 -11.46 60.18
CA PRO A 13 -16.44 -11.49 58.99
C PRO A 13 -17.02 -10.49 57.97
N ILE A 14 -16.18 -9.60 57.46
CA ILE A 14 -16.51 -8.90 56.21
C ILE A 14 -16.71 -10.03 55.20
N ALA A 15 -17.91 -10.13 54.63
CA ALA A 15 -18.18 -11.12 53.61
C ALA A 15 -17.21 -10.86 52.45
N ALA A 16 -16.26 -11.78 52.25
CA ALA A 16 -15.33 -11.70 51.15
C ALA A 16 -16.16 -11.73 49.86
N THR A 17 -16.18 -10.61 49.15
CA THR A 17 -16.75 -10.56 47.81
C THR A 17 -15.92 -11.49 46.94
N LEU A 18 -16.52 -12.60 46.51
CA LEU A 18 -15.87 -13.53 45.60
C LEU A 18 -15.92 -12.95 44.19
N VAL A 19 -14.78 -13.05 43.51
CA VAL A 19 -14.63 -12.77 42.09
C VAL A 19 -14.48 -14.12 41.41
N ASP A 20 -15.38 -14.42 40.49
CA ASP A 20 -15.27 -15.60 39.63
C ASP A 20 -14.39 -15.26 38.41
N LEU A 21 -13.52 -16.18 38.02
CA LEU A 21 -12.59 -16.04 36.91
C LEU A 21 -12.72 -17.25 35.98
N PRO A 22 -12.86 -17.07 34.66
CA PRO A 22 -13.04 -18.15 33.69
C PRO A 22 -11.71 -18.90 33.40
N ILE A 23 -11.07 -19.45 34.43
CA ILE A 23 -9.77 -20.12 34.31
C ILE A 23 -9.56 -21.20 35.37
N ASP A 24 -9.32 -22.44 34.90
CA ASP A 24 -8.98 -23.56 35.78
C ASP A 24 -7.52 -23.50 36.29
N HIS A 25 -7.20 -24.26 37.36
CA HIS A 25 -5.86 -24.27 37.96
C HIS A 25 -4.75 -24.75 37.00
N PHE A 26 -5.05 -25.56 35.98
CA PHE A 26 -4.06 -26.02 35.01
C PHE A 26 -3.72 -24.90 34.01
N ARG A 27 -4.74 -24.20 33.46
CA ARG A 27 -4.56 -23.00 32.63
C ARG A 27 -3.89 -21.86 33.41
N LEU A 28 -4.33 -21.60 34.65
CA LEU A 28 -3.76 -20.57 35.51
C LEU A 28 -2.26 -20.76 35.72
N LEU A 29 -1.78 -22.01 35.83
CA LEU A 29 -0.35 -22.33 35.87
C LEU A 29 0.33 -22.43 34.49
N GLY A 30 -0.41 -22.75 33.43
CA GLY A 30 0.14 -22.99 32.09
C GLY A 30 0.65 -24.42 31.91
N VAL A 31 -0.10 -25.40 32.44
CA VAL A 31 0.22 -26.84 32.35
C VAL A 31 -0.92 -27.63 31.71
N SER A 32 -0.61 -28.80 31.13
CA SER A 32 -1.65 -29.76 30.70
C SER A 32 -2.33 -30.41 31.90
N PRO A 33 -3.63 -30.76 31.83
CA PRO A 33 -4.27 -31.71 32.76
C PRO A 33 -3.50 -33.04 32.90
N THR A 34 -2.74 -33.43 31.88
CA THR A 34 -1.89 -34.63 31.88
C THR A 34 -0.47 -34.39 32.44
N ALA A 35 -0.18 -33.25 33.07
CA ALA A 35 1.16 -32.92 33.55
C ALA A 35 1.48 -33.62 34.88
N GLU A 36 2.66 -34.26 34.96
CA GLU A 36 3.17 -34.86 36.20
C GLU A 36 3.51 -33.80 37.26
N PRO A 37 3.48 -34.13 38.57
CA PRO A 37 3.80 -33.19 39.65
C PRO A 37 5.17 -32.50 39.51
N GLU A 38 6.20 -33.20 39.01
CA GLU A 38 7.50 -32.59 38.72
C GLU A 38 7.45 -31.51 37.63
N ALA A 39 6.53 -31.64 36.67
CA ALA A 39 6.32 -30.64 35.62
C ALA A 39 5.55 -29.43 36.16
N VAL A 40 4.55 -29.65 37.03
CA VAL A 40 3.81 -28.59 37.74
C VAL A 40 4.78 -27.71 38.54
N LEU A 41 5.63 -28.31 39.38
CA LEU A 41 6.61 -27.58 40.19
C LEU A 41 7.67 -26.86 39.35
N ARG A 42 8.06 -27.42 38.20
CA ARG A 42 8.98 -26.77 37.25
C ARG A 42 8.36 -25.56 36.57
N THR A 43 7.10 -25.65 36.14
CA THR A 43 6.38 -24.52 35.54
C THR A 43 6.08 -23.42 36.57
N LEU A 44 5.74 -23.80 37.81
CA LEU A 44 5.65 -22.85 38.94
C LEU A 44 6.94 -22.04 39.08
N GLN A 45 8.09 -22.71 39.19
CA GLN A 45 9.38 -22.03 39.34
C GLN A 45 9.65 -21.08 38.17
N LEU A 46 9.43 -21.53 36.93
CA LEU A 46 9.60 -20.70 35.73
C LEU A 46 8.70 -19.45 35.70
N ARG A 47 7.48 -19.50 36.27
CA ARG A 47 6.56 -18.34 36.36
C ARG A 47 6.77 -17.46 37.60
N LEU A 48 7.44 -17.98 38.63
CA LEU A 48 7.95 -17.16 39.73
C LEU A 48 9.20 -16.38 39.30
N ASP A 49 10.09 -17.01 38.53
CA ASP A 49 11.29 -16.37 37.96
C ASP A 49 10.95 -15.38 36.83
N ARG A 50 9.87 -15.64 36.07
CA ARG A 50 9.29 -14.72 35.07
C ARG A 50 8.11 -13.94 35.65
N CYS A 51 8.44 -12.93 36.44
CA CYS A 51 7.47 -11.97 36.97
C CYS A 51 7.20 -10.84 35.95
N PRO A 52 5.96 -10.34 35.80
CA PRO A 52 5.64 -9.15 34.99
C PRO A 52 6.46 -7.93 35.40
N ASP A 53 7.09 -7.26 34.43
CA ASP A 53 8.00 -6.12 34.64
C ASP A 53 7.40 -4.76 34.25
N GLN A 54 6.15 -4.73 33.78
CA GLN A 54 5.51 -3.55 33.16
C GLN A 54 5.06 -2.46 34.17
N GLY A 55 5.53 -2.50 35.42
CA GLY A 55 5.26 -1.47 36.44
C GLY A 55 4.19 -1.81 37.48
N PHE A 56 3.69 -3.05 37.52
CA PHE A 56 2.76 -3.52 38.56
C PHE A 56 3.31 -3.35 39.99
N THR A 57 2.44 -3.06 40.95
CA THR A 57 2.86 -2.92 42.35
C THR A 57 3.33 -4.23 42.97
N HIS A 58 4.29 -4.14 43.88
CA HIS A 58 4.85 -5.29 44.58
C HIS A 58 3.82 -6.06 45.43
N GLU A 59 2.71 -5.43 45.81
CA GLU A 59 1.57 -6.10 46.46
C GLU A 59 0.94 -7.12 45.48
N SER A 60 0.48 -6.64 44.33
CA SER A 60 -0.19 -7.45 43.30
C SER A 60 0.72 -8.55 42.71
N LEU A 61 2.03 -8.28 42.59
CA LEU A 61 3.02 -9.29 42.17
C LEU A 61 3.25 -10.39 43.22
N ASN A 62 3.18 -10.08 44.51
CA ASN A 62 3.23 -11.11 45.56
C ASN A 62 1.93 -11.93 45.63
N GLN A 63 0.76 -11.31 45.43
CA GLN A 63 -0.52 -12.00 45.32
C GLN A 63 -0.55 -12.97 44.12
N ARG A 64 0.02 -12.57 42.98
CA ARG A 64 0.24 -13.46 41.81
C ARG A 64 1.09 -14.68 42.17
N ALA A 65 2.20 -14.47 42.88
CA ALA A 65 3.06 -15.55 43.35
C ALA A 65 2.38 -16.48 44.37
N GLU A 66 1.45 -15.95 45.17
CA GLU A 66 0.61 -16.74 46.09
C GLU A 66 -0.39 -17.61 45.33
N LEU A 67 -1.16 -17.05 44.39
CA LEU A 67 -2.11 -17.80 43.55
C LEU A 67 -1.45 -18.94 42.75
N LEU A 68 -0.27 -18.69 42.18
CA LEU A 68 0.51 -19.71 41.48
C LEU A 68 0.92 -20.85 42.43
N ARG A 69 1.35 -20.54 43.66
CA ARG A 69 1.71 -21.56 44.67
C ARG A 69 0.50 -22.35 45.13
N LEU A 70 -0.61 -21.69 45.49
CA LEU A 70 -1.85 -22.35 45.93
C LEU A 70 -2.40 -23.31 44.87
N SER A 71 -2.32 -22.92 43.60
CA SER A 71 -2.69 -23.77 42.46
C SER A 71 -1.74 -24.96 42.30
N ALA A 72 -0.43 -24.75 42.47
CA ALA A 72 0.57 -25.80 42.35
C ALA A 72 0.49 -26.82 43.50
N ASP A 73 0.26 -26.35 44.74
CA ASP A 73 0.03 -27.20 45.91
C ASP A 73 -1.22 -28.08 45.74
N LEU A 74 -2.26 -27.58 45.06
CA LEU A 74 -3.45 -28.36 44.70
C LEU A 74 -3.16 -29.41 43.62
N LEU A 75 -2.42 -29.04 42.56
CA LEU A 75 -2.09 -29.94 41.44
C LEU A 75 -0.93 -30.91 41.71
N THR A 76 -0.21 -30.75 42.83
CA THR A 76 0.86 -31.63 43.30
C THR A 76 0.36 -32.65 44.32
N ASP A 77 -0.72 -32.34 45.05
CA ASP A 77 -1.42 -33.25 45.96
C ASP A 77 -2.34 -34.21 45.17
N PRO A 78 -2.13 -35.55 45.23
CA PRO A 78 -2.89 -36.49 44.41
C PRO A 78 -4.35 -36.66 44.84
N GLU A 79 -4.69 -36.45 46.11
CA GLU A 79 -6.09 -36.55 46.57
C GLU A 79 -6.87 -35.29 46.19
N ARG A 80 -6.28 -34.10 46.39
CA ARG A 80 -6.91 -32.82 46.02
C ARG A 80 -7.03 -32.67 44.51
N ARG A 81 -6.01 -33.05 43.75
CA ARG A 81 -6.05 -33.07 42.29
C ARG A 81 -7.12 -34.02 41.76
N GLY A 82 -7.21 -35.25 42.27
CA GLY A 82 -8.22 -36.21 41.82
C GLY A 82 -9.66 -35.73 42.08
N GLN A 83 -9.89 -35.03 43.20
CA GLN A 83 -11.17 -34.38 43.49
C GLN A 83 -11.46 -33.22 42.51
N TYR A 84 -10.45 -32.40 42.20
CA TYR A 84 -10.59 -31.28 41.27
C TYR A 84 -10.81 -31.73 39.82
N GLU A 85 -10.08 -32.74 39.34
CA GLU A 85 -10.27 -33.34 38.02
C GLU A 85 -11.67 -33.96 37.87
N ALA A 86 -12.20 -34.61 38.92
CA ALA A 86 -13.58 -35.09 38.93
C ALA A 86 -14.60 -33.93 38.82
N MET A 87 -14.40 -32.84 39.57
CA MET A 87 -15.26 -31.66 39.51
C MET A 87 -15.25 -31.00 38.11
N LEU A 88 -14.09 -30.90 37.45
CA LEU A 88 -13.98 -30.43 36.07
C LEU A 88 -14.69 -31.35 35.07
N LEU A 89 -14.63 -32.67 35.28
CA LEU A 89 -15.31 -33.67 34.45
C LEU A 89 -16.84 -33.65 34.64
N GLU A 90 -17.34 -33.36 35.83
CA GLU A 90 -18.77 -33.16 36.09
C GLU A 90 -19.25 -31.85 35.44
N LEU A 91 -18.56 -30.74 35.67
CA LEU A 91 -18.90 -29.43 35.09
C LEU A 91 -18.94 -29.49 33.55
N GLY A 92 -17.95 -30.13 32.91
CA GLY A 92 -17.89 -30.29 31.46
C GLY A 92 -18.92 -31.27 30.86
N GLN A 93 -19.64 -32.05 31.68
CA GLN A 93 -20.77 -32.88 31.24
C GLN A 93 -22.09 -32.11 31.26
N ASP A 94 -22.35 -31.35 32.33
CA ASP A 94 -23.56 -30.54 32.46
C ASP A 94 -23.49 -29.27 31.58
N HIS A 95 -22.29 -28.70 31.40
CA HIS A 95 -22.03 -27.43 30.71
C HIS A 95 -20.93 -27.56 29.64
N PRO A 96 -21.19 -28.23 28.50
CA PRO A 96 -20.20 -28.48 27.45
C PRO A 96 -19.85 -27.20 26.65
N GLY A 97 -18.99 -26.37 27.23
CA GLY A 97 -18.49 -25.13 26.64
C GLY A 97 -18.03 -24.09 27.68
N ASP A 98 -18.54 -24.15 28.91
CA ASP A 98 -18.17 -23.22 29.97
C ASP A 98 -16.77 -23.54 30.51
N THR A 99 -15.89 -22.53 30.63
CA THR A 99 -14.61 -22.70 31.33
C THR A 99 -14.86 -22.67 32.83
N ALA A 100 -14.24 -23.61 33.57
CA ALA A 100 -14.45 -23.72 35.00
C ALA A 100 -14.05 -22.45 35.76
N GLY A 101 -15.00 -21.91 36.51
CA GLY A 101 -14.83 -20.74 37.35
C GLY A 101 -13.89 -20.98 38.53
N LEU A 102 -13.00 -20.03 38.80
CA LEU A 102 -12.16 -20.00 39.99
C LEU A 102 -12.62 -18.86 40.91
N GLU A 103 -13.35 -19.23 41.97
CA GLU A 103 -13.76 -18.30 43.03
C GLU A 103 -12.52 -17.80 43.81
N LEU A 104 -12.16 -16.52 43.63
CA LEU A 104 -11.14 -15.82 44.40
C LEU A 104 -11.74 -14.81 45.36
N SER A 105 -11.13 -14.65 46.54
CA SER A 105 -11.35 -13.47 47.39
C SER A 105 -10.97 -12.19 46.63
N SER A 106 -11.78 -11.13 46.72
CA SER A 106 -11.56 -9.85 46.01
C SER A 106 -10.22 -9.16 46.28
N ASN A 107 -9.49 -9.50 47.35
CA ASN A 107 -8.12 -9.03 47.57
C ASN A 107 -7.08 -9.69 46.65
N LEU A 108 -7.45 -10.72 45.87
CA LEU A 108 -6.62 -11.43 44.90
C LEU A 108 -7.09 -11.19 43.44
N GLU A 109 -8.14 -10.39 43.24
CA GLU A 109 -8.76 -10.05 41.95
C GLU A 109 -7.74 -9.62 40.90
N VAL A 110 -6.88 -8.65 41.23
CA VAL A 110 -5.87 -8.09 40.31
C VAL A 110 -4.87 -9.17 39.88
N ALA A 111 -4.46 -10.03 40.81
CA ALA A 111 -3.53 -11.12 40.59
C ALA A 111 -4.14 -12.25 39.74
N GLY A 112 -5.42 -12.57 39.97
CA GLY A 112 -6.16 -13.54 39.16
C GLY A 112 -6.39 -13.05 37.74
N LEU A 113 -6.75 -11.77 37.56
CA LEU A 113 -6.89 -11.15 36.24
C LEU A 113 -5.55 -11.04 35.49
N MET A 114 -4.43 -10.77 36.18
CA MET A 114 -3.09 -10.88 35.59
C MET A 114 -2.81 -12.30 35.09
N LEU A 115 -3.18 -13.33 35.85
CA LEU A 115 -2.97 -14.72 35.46
C LEU A 115 -3.89 -15.17 34.31
N LEU A 116 -5.10 -14.60 34.20
CA LEU A 116 -6.00 -14.77 33.05
C LEU A 116 -5.42 -14.13 31.77
N TRP A 117 -4.87 -12.92 31.87
CA TRP A 117 -4.14 -12.25 30.78
C TRP A 117 -2.91 -13.07 30.35
N GLU A 118 -2.07 -13.50 31.30
CA GLU A 118 -0.91 -14.36 31.02
C GLU A 118 -1.28 -15.75 30.46
N ALA A 119 -2.53 -16.20 30.60
CA ALA A 119 -3.05 -17.42 29.99
C ALA A 119 -3.58 -17.19 28.55
N HIS A 120 -3.26 -16.04 27.95
CA HIS A 120 -3.66 -15.61 26.60
C HIS A 120 -5.17 -15.40 26.40
N ALA A 121 -5.90 -14.99 27.44
CA ALA A 121 -7.30 -14.56 27.37
C ALA A 121 -7.47 -13.01 27.55
N PRO A 122 -6.86 -12.17 26.67
CA PRO A 122 -6.79 -10.73 26.90
C PRO A 122 -8.16 -10.02 26.78
N HIS A 123 -9.05 -10.45 25.88
CA HIS A 123 -10.40 -9.87 25.76
C HIS A 123 -11.20 -10.04 27.06
N GLU A 124 -11.11 -11.20 27.71
CA GLU A 124 -11.79 -11.50 28.98
C GLU A 124 -11.14 -10.72 30.12
N ALA A 125 -9.81 -10.71 30.20
CA ALA A 125 -9.07 -9.96 31.22
C ALA A 125 -9.36 -8.46 31.15
N PHE A 126 -9.45 -7.87 29.95
CA PHE A 126 -9.88 -6.48 29.76
C PHE A 126 -11.33 -6.26 30.21
N GLN A 127 -12.27 -7.10 29.76
CA GLN A 127 -13.68 -6.95 30.11
C GLN A 127 -13.91 -7.03 31.62
N LEU A 128 -13.23 -7.93 32.32
CA LEU A 128 -13.32 -8.07 33.77
C LEU A 128 -12.57 -6.95 34.50
N ALA A 129 -11.37 -6.54 34.08
CA ALA A 129 -10.68 -5.38 34.66
C ALA A 129 -11.51 -4.08 34.50
N ARG A 130 -12.18 -3.91 33.35
CA ARG A 130 -13.11 -2.80 33.08
C ARG A 130 -14.36 -2.84 33.97
N GLN A 131 -14.80 -4.03 34.40
CA GLN A 131 -15.88 -4.20 35.38
C GLN A 131 -15.40 -3.93 36.81
N ALA A 132 -14.22 -4.45 37.19
CA ALA A 132 -13.59 -4.23 38.49
C ALA A 132 -13.29 -2.75 38.82
N LEU A 133 -13.15 -1.92 37.78
CA LEU A 133 -13.02 -0.46 37.85
C LEU A 133 -14.37 0.30 37.90
N GLN A 134 -15.51 -0.38 38.01
CA GLN A 134 -16.85 0.22 38.00
C GLN A 134 -17.73 -0.26 39.18
N PRO A 135 -18.37 0.65 39.94
CA PRO A 135 -18.13 2.10 39.96
C PRO A 135 -16.72 2.44 40.47
N PRO A 136 -16.18 3.63 40.14
CA PRO A 136 -14.92 4.09 40.73
C PRO A 136 -15.04 4.11 42.25
N GLN A 137 -14.09 3.50 42.94
CA GLN A 137 -14.10 3.37 44.39
C GLN A 137 -13.21 4.46 45.01
N ALA A 138 -13.34 4.69 46.32
CA ALA A 138 -12.31 5.45 47.02
C ALA A 138 -11.10 4.53 47.19
N PRO A 139 -9.89 4.86 46.67
CA PRO A 139 -8.73 4.00 46.82
C PRO A 139 -8.42 3.80 48.31
N ALA A 140 -8.29 2.54 48.72
CA ALA A 140 -7.89 2.22 50.08
C ALA A 140 -6.50 2.81 50.35
N LEU A 141 -6.27 3.29 51.57
CA LEU A 141 -5.06 4.04 51.92
C LEU A 141 -3.79 3.20 51.69
N GLY A 142 -3.10 3.45 50.58
CA GLY A 142 -1.88 2.76 50.16
C GLY A 142 -2.04 1.64 49.11
N SER A 143 -3.26 1.27 48.72
CA SER A 143 -3.48 0.13 47.79
C SER A 143 -3.16 0.49 46.34
N GLY A 144 -2.42 -0.39 45.64
CA GLY A 144 -2.10 -0.26 44.21
C GLY A 144 -3.25 -0.56 43.23
N ARG A 145 -4.33 -1.20 43.72
CA ARG A 145 -5.41 -1.85 42.93
C ARG A 145 -5.87 -1.07 41.70
N GLU A 146 -6.24 0.21 41.83
CA GLU A 146 -6.79 0.96 40.69
C GLU A 146 -5.76 1.25 39.60
N SER A 147 -4.50 1.50 39.97
CA SER A 147 -3.39 1.65 39.02
C SER A 147 -3.02 0.32 38.37
N ASP A 148 -3.00 -0.77 39.13
CA ASP A 148 -2.68 -2.10 38.60
C ASP A 148 -3.79 -2.63 37.68
N LEU A 149 -5.07 -2.42 38.01
CA LEU A 149 -6.19 -2.75 37.13
C LEU A 149 -6.22 -1.88 35.87
N ALA A 150 -5.86 -0.58 35.97
CA ALA A 150 -5.75 0.28 34.79
C ALA A 150 -4.57 -0.12 33.88
N LEU A 151 -3.44 -0.53 34.47
CA LEU A 151 -2.28 -1.06 33.73
C LEU A 151 -2.64 -2.37 33.05
N LEU A 152 -3.24 -3.31 33.78
CA LEU A 152 -3.70 -4.59 33.23
C LEU A 152 -4.72 -4.39 32.11
N ALA A 153 -5.67 -3.47 32.28
CA ALA A 153 -6.63 -3.15 31.22
C ALA A 153 -5.95 -2.58 29.97
N ALA A 154 -4.91 -1.75 30.12
CA ALA A 154 -4.15 -1.23 28.97
C ALA A 154 -3.38 -2.33 28.22
N LEU A 155 -2.69 -3.21 28.96
CA LEU A 155 -1.95 -4.35 28.40
C LEU A 155 -2.90 -5.36 27.73
N ALA A 156 -4.00 -5.72 28.40
CA ALA A 156 -4.99 -6.65 27.89
C ALA A 156 -5.75 -6.09 26.66
N VAL A 157 -6.05 -4.78 26.60
CA VAL A 157 -6.60 -4.15 25.38
C VAL A 157 -5.63 -4.29 24.21
N ARG A 158 -4.34 -4.09 24.46
CA ARG A 158 -3.30 -4.11 23.43
C ARG A 158 -3.13 -5.51 22.84
N ASP A 159 -2.97 -6.51 23.69
CA ASP A 159 -2.86 -7.91 23.28
C ASP A 159 -4.15 -8.42 22.61
N ALA A 160 -5.33 -7.96 23.06
CA ALA A 160 -6.61 -8.29 22.42
C ALA A 160 -6.75 -7.66 21.02
N ALA A 161 -6.26 -6.43 20.85
CA ALA A 161 -6.21 -5.74 19.56
C ALA A 161 -5.20 -6.40 18.60
N ASP A 162 -4.04 -6.85 19.09
CA ASP A 162 -3.08 -7.62 18.30
C ASP A 162 -3.67 -8.99 17.87
N GLN A 163 -4.32 -9.73 18.76
CA GLN A 163 -5.05 -10.97 18.40
C GLN A 163 -6.16 -10.75 17.38
N ASP A 164 -6.87 -9.61 17.44
CA ASP A 164 -7.86 -9.22 16.44
C ASP A 164 -7.20 -8.84 15.11
N GLN A 165 -6.07 -8.15 15.13
CA GLN A 165 -5.28 -7.78 13.94
C GLN A 165 -4.74 -9.02 13.21
N GLU A 166 -4.24 -10.04 13.93
CA GLU A 166 -3.84 -11.34 13.35
C GLU A 166 -5.01 -12.02 12.63
N GLN A 167 -6.21 -11.93 13.20
CA GLN A 167 -7.46 -12.43 12.62
C GLN A 167 -8.08 -11.50 11.56
N ARG A 168 -7.37 -10.42 11.18
CA ARG A 168 -7.83 -9.35 10.25
C ARG A 168 -9.10 -8.61 10.70
N ARG A 169 -9.46 -8.68 11.98
CA ARG A 169 -10.59 -7.96 12.58
C ARG A 169 -10.20 -6.52 12.95
N TYR A 170 -9.63 -5.79 12.00
CA TYR A 170 -9.02 -4.45 12.23
C TYR A 170 -9.98 -3.45 12.89
N GLU A 171 -11.28 -3.56 12.58
CA GLU A 171 -12.31 -2.72 13.19
C GLU A 171 -12.57 -3.09 14.66
N SER A 172 -12.57 -4.38 15.00
CA SER A 172 -12.68 -4.84 16.39
C SER A 172 -11.46 -4.40 17.21
N ALA A 173 -10.25 -4.57 16.66
CA ALA A 173 -9.00 -4.11 17.27
C ALA A 173 -9.02 -2.60 17.59
N ALA A 174 -9.48 -1.78 16.64
CA ALA A 174 -9.54 -0.33 16.84
C ALA A 174 -10.61 0.08 17.87
N ASN A 175 -11.77 -0.57 17.89
CA ASN A 175 -12.79 -0.33 18.92
C ASN A 175 -12.28 -0.70 20.33
N LEU A 176 -11.58 -1.84 20.49
CA LEU A 176 -10.93 -2.21 21.75
C LEU A 176 -9.91 -1.15 22.23
N LEU A 177 -9.05 -0.67 21.33
CA LEU A 177 -8.07 0.40 21.63
C LEU A 177 -8.77 1.69 22.07
N GLN A 178 -9.85 2.10 21.40
CA GLN A 178 -10.64 3.27 21.80
C GLN A 178 -11.30 3.07 23.18
N GLU A 179 -11.87 1.91 23.47
CA GLU A 179 -12.45 1.60 24.79
C GLU A 179 -11.39 1.65 25.90
N GLY A 180 -10.18 1.14 25.62
CA GLY A 180 -9.02 1.23 26.52
C GLY A 180 -8.56 2.66 26.76
N MET A 181 -8.40 3.47 25.71
CA MET A 181 -8.07 4.90 25.81
C MET A 181 -9.12 5.66 26.65
N GLN A 182 -10.41 5.42 26.40
CA GLN A 182 -11.50 6.03 27.15
C GLN A 182 -11.56 5.56 28.62
N LEU A 183 -11.12 4.34 28.93
CA LEU A 183 -10.98 3.86 30.30
C LEU A 183 -9.83 4.58 31.02
N LEU A 184 -8.63 4.63 30.43
CA LEU A 184 -7.48 5.33 30.99
C LEU A 184 -7.75 6.84 31.19
N GLN A 185 -8.43 7.48 30.22
CA GLN A 185 -8.83 8.88 30.31
C GLN A 185 -9.80 9.13 31.47
N ARG A 186 -10.80 8.25 31.68
CA ARG A 186 -11.74 8.35 32.82
C ARG A 186 -11.06 8.14 34.17
N MET A 187 -10.06 7.26 34.25
CA MET A 187 -9.29 7.03 35.47
C MET A 187 -8.26 8.15 35.75
N ALA A 188 -7.92 8.97 34.76
CA ALA A 188 -6.83 9.94 34.80
C ALA A 188 -5.49 9.33 35.27
N LYS A 189 -5.17 8.13 34.75
CA LYS A 189 -3.93 7.37 35.02
C LYS A 189 -3.18 7.07 33.73
N LEU A 190 -1.89 6.73 33.86
CA LEU A 190 -1.05 6.13 32.81
C LEU A 190 -1.12 6.85 31.45
N PRO A 191 -0.80 8.16 31.37
CA PRO A 191 -0.84 8.91 30.11
C PRO A 191 0.09 8.31 29.04
N GLU A 192 1.25 7.78 29.44
CA GLU A 192 2.20 7.08 28.57
C GLU A 192 1.57 5.83 27.93
N GLN A 193 0.84 5.01 28.69
CA GLN A 193 0.13 3.85 28.14
C GLN A 193 -1.01 4.29 27.21
N ARG A 194 -1.72 5.39 27.54
CA ARG A 194 -2.73 5.96 26.64
C ARG A 194 -2.13 6.40 25.30
N GLN A 195 -0.93 6.99 25.31
CA GLN A 195 -0.18 7.36 24.10
C GLN A 195 0.30 6.13 23.30
N VAL A 196 0.63 5.01 23.97
CA VAL A 196 0.90 3.73 23.28
C VAL A 196 -0.35 3.22 22.55
N LEU A 197 -1.52 3.22 23.20
CA LEU A 197 -2.79 2.83 22.56
C LEU A 197 -3.17 3.78 21.40
N GLU A 198 -2.93 5.09 21.53
CA GLU A 198 -3.09 6.07 20.44
C GLU A 198 -2.16 5.78 19.25
N THR A 199 -0.89 5.47 19.52
CA THR A 199 0.09 5.09 18.50
C THR A 199 -0.33 3.82 17.77
N ASP A 200 -0.74 2.77 18.49
CA ASP A 200 -1.13 1.49 17.88
C ASP A 200 -2.47 1.58 17.12
N LEU A 201 -3.41 2.41 17.60
CA LEU A 201 -4.62 2.77 16.83
C LEU A 201 -4.27 3.51 15.53
N SER A 202 -3.28 4.42 15.56
CA SER A 202 -2.83 5.10 14.35
C SER A 202 -2.26 4.13 13.31
N ARG A 203 -1.51 3.11 13.77
CA ARG A 203 -0.90 2.05 12.93
C ARG A 203 -1.95 1.14 12.28
N LEU A 204 -3.09 0.92 12.92
CA LEU A 204 -4.22 0.17 12.34
C LEU A 204 -4.96 0.91 11.23
N ARG A 205 -4.88 2.25 11.16
CA ARG A 205 -5.70 3.07 10.25
C ARG A 205 -5.57 2.68 8.77
N PRO A 206 -4.37 2.42 8.19
CA PRO A 206 -4.25 1.96 6.80
C PRO A 206 -4.96 0.62 6.54
N PHE A 207 -4.92 -0.31 7.51
CA PHE A 207 -5.57 -1.62 7.40
C PHE A 207 -7.10 -1.51 7.50
N ARG A 208 -7.63 -0.61 8.34
CA ARG A 208 -9.08 -0.31 8.38
C ARG A 208 -9.58 0.32 7.08
N ILE A 209 -8.84 1.28 6.52
CA ILE A 209 -9.16 1.90 5.23
C ILE A 209 -9.20 0.82 4.13
N LEU A 210 -8.21 -0.08 4.10
CA LEU A 210 -8.17 -1.21 3.16
C LEU A 210 -9.35 -2.17 3.34
N ASP A 211 -9.69 -2.57 4.57
CA ASP A 211 -10.84 -3.43 4.85
C ASP A 211 -12.13 -2.80 4.31
N LEU A 212 -12.47 -1.60 4.80
CA LEU A 212 -13.70 -0.88 4.48
C LEU A 212 -13.86 -0.62 2.97
N LEU A 213 -12.79 -0.26 2.26
CA LEU A 213 -12.83 -0.03 0.81
C LEU A 213 -12.78 -1.33 -0.01
N SER A 214 -12.30 -2.45 0.53
CA SER A 214 -12.31 -3.75 -0.15
C SER A 214 -13.69 -4.40 -0.20
N ARG A 215 -14.60 -4.04 0.72
CA ARG A 215 -15.97 -4.58 0.82
C ARG A 215 -16.82 -4.36 -0.43
N ASP A 216 -17.99 -5.00 -0.49
CA ASP A 216 -18.86 -4.93 -1.67
C ASP A 216 -19.35 -3.51 -1.97
N LEU A 217 -19.67 -3.23 -3.24
CA LEU A 217 -20.20 -1.93 -3.66
C LEU A 217 -21.61 -1.64 -3.08
N ALA A 218 -22.33 -2.68 -2.63
CA ALA A 218 -23.57 -2.54 -1.89
C ALA A 218 -23.39 -2.05 -0.43
N GLU A 219 -22.20 -2.21 0.19
CA GLU A 219 -21.91 -1.76 1.56
C GLU A 219 -21.60 -0.25 1.62
N GLN A 220 -22.51 0.57 1.10
CA GLN A 220 -22.33 2.02 0.92
C GLN A 220 -21.89 2.76 2.20
N SER A 221 -22.39 2.36 3.37
CA SER A 221 -21.99 2.96 4.65
C SER A 221 -20.53 2.66 5.03
N ALA A 222 -20.09 1.41 4.87
CA ALA A 222 -18.70 1.02 5.14
C ALA A 222 -17.73 1.64 4.13
N ARG A 223 -18.12 1.71 2.85
CA ARG A 223 -17.35 2.43 1.83
C ARG A 223 -17.20 3.91 2.16
N HIS A 224 -18.30 4.58 2.53
CA HIS A 224 -18.27 6.00 2.89
C HIS A 224 -17.36 6.27 4.09
N GLU A 225 -17.43 5.44 5.14
CA GLU A 225 -16.51 5.51 6.28
C GLU A 225 -15.05 5.30 5.85
N GLY A 226 -14.79 4.31 4.98
CA GLY A 226 -13.46 4.06 4.41
C GLY A 226 -12.90 5.25 3.60
N LEU A 227 -13.75 5.92 2.81
CA LEU A 227 -13.40 7.13 2.05
C LEU A 227 -13.08 8.29 2.98
N THR A 228 -13.93 8.59 3.98
CA THR A 228 -13.67 9.65 4.96
C THR A 228 -12.42 9.34 5.82
N MET A 229 -12.16 8.07 6.13
CA MET A 229 -10.94 7.65 6.85
C MET A 229 -9.69 7.78 5.97
N LEU A 230 -9.79 7.55 4.66
CA LEU A 230 -8.72 7.80 3.68
C LEU A 230 -8.46 9.30 3.51
N GLU A 231 -9.49 10.10 3.26
CA GLU A 231 -9.38 11.56 3.07
C GLU A 231 -8.77 12.25 4.29
N SER A 232 -9.24 11.90 5.50
CA SER A 232 -8.63 12.40 6.73
C SER A 232 -7.19 11.91 6.90
N PHE A 233 -6.85 10.67 6.55
CA PHE A 233 -5.46 10.18 6.64
C PHE A 233 -4.51 10.89 5.65
N ILE A 234 -5.00 11.31 4.49
CA ILE A 234 -4.22 12.12 3.53
C ILE A 234 -4.12 13.57 4.02
N SER A 235 -5.20 14.13 4.58
CA SER A 235 -5.20 15.48 5.17
C SER A 235 -4.23 15.58 6.35
N ASP A 236 -4.20 14.58 7.24
CA ASP A 236 -3.30 14.51 8.40
C ASP A 236 -1.81 14.41 8.01
N ARG A 237 -1.51 14.07 6.74
CA ARG A 237 -0.16 14.07 6.17
C ARG A 237 0.18 15.38 5.44
N GLY A 238 -0.78 16.28 5.22
CA GLY A 238 -0.61 17.44 4.37
C GLY A 238 -0.55 17.08 2.89
N GLY A 239 -1.49 16.25 2.41
CA GLY A 239 -1.60 15.88 0.99
C GLY A 239 -0.98 14.52 0.66
N LEU A 240 -0.99 14.18 -0.63
CA LEU A 240 -0.39 12.94 -1.15
C LEU A 240 1.14 12.98 -1.10
N GLU A 241 1.70 14.18 -1.11
CA GLU A 241 3.11 14.54 -1.04
C GLU A 241 3.70 14.33 0.37
N GLY A 242 2.86 14.33 1.40
CA GLY A 242 3.30 14.29 2.79
C GLY A 242 3.89 15.61 3.31
N SER A 243 3.38 16.77 2.87
CA SER A 243 4.01 18.08 3.17
C SER A 243 4.06 18.43 4.66
N ALA A 244 3.15 17.89 5.48
CA ALA A 244 3.17 18.09 6.93
C ALA A 244 4.16 17.16 7.68
N LEU A 245 4.90 16.32 6.95
CA LEU A 245 5.82 15.33 7.53
C LEU A 245 7.29 15.79 7.54
N GLU A 246 7.60 16.95 6.96
CA GLU A 246 8.97 17.46 6.88
C GLU A 246 9.55 17.73 8.28
N GLY A 247 10.65 17.05 8.61
CA GLY A 247 11.35 17.18 9.89
C GLY A 247 10.81 16.32 11.04
N LEU A 248 9.76 15.51 10.84
CA LEU A 248 9.26 14.58 11.87
C LEU A 248 10.12 13.31 11.97
N GLU A 249 10.25 12.75 13.18
CA GLU A 249 10.82 11.41 13.36
C GLU A 249 9.78 10.32 13.02
N LYS A 250 10.26 9.11 12.65
CA LYS A 250 9.38 8.00 12.25
C LYS A 250 8.42 7.52 13.37
N ALA A 251 8.68 7.89 14.62
CA ALA A 251 7.77 7.66 15.74
C ALA A 251 6.51 8.55 15.70
N ASP A 252 6.65 9.78 15.19
CA ASP A 252 5.61 10.83 15.19
C ASP A 252 4.81 10.88 13.87
N LEU A 253 5.28 10.19 12.83
CA LEU A 253 4.58 10.09 11.54
C LEU A 253 3.20 9.42 11.70
N PRO A 254 2.14 9.90 11.02
CA PRO A 254 0.85 9.23 10.96
C PRO A 254 1.00 7.75 10.56
N ALA A 255 0.46 6.85 11.37
CA ALA A 255 0.60 5.39 11.23
C ALA A 255 2.05 4.85 11.24
N GLY A 256 3.04 5.64 11.66
CA GLY A 256 4.48 5.33 11.52
C GLY A 256 4.95 5.27 10.06
N MET A 257 4.21 5.88 9.14
CA MET A 257 4.32 5.66 7.70
C MET A 257 5.06 6.81 7.01
N ASP A 258 6.30 6.54 6.59
CA ASP A 258 7.06 7.42 5.70
C ASP A 258 6.41 7.52 4.30
N GLN A 259 6.91 8.44 3.48
CA GLN A 259 6.31 8.75 2.18
C GLN A 259 6.34 7.56 1.21
N GLY A 260 7.47 6.85 1.10
CA GLY A 260 7.57 5.65 0.25
C GLY A 260 6.69 4.47 0.72
N ALA A 261 6.44 4.34 2.03
CA ALA A 261 5.49 3.37 2.55
C ALA A 261 4.03 3.76 2.25
N PHE A 262 3.69 5.06 2.32
CA PHE A 262 2.38 5.59 1.97
C PHE A 262 2.08 5.45 0.47
N GLU A 263 3.06 5.69 -0.39
CA GLU A 263 2.94 5.53 -1.85
C GLU A 263 2.51 4.10 -2.23
N LEU A 264 3.04 3.09 -1.57
CA LEU A 264 2.67 1.69 -1.79
C LEU A 264 1.25 1.37 -1.29
N PHE A 265 0.89 1.90 -0.12
CA PHE A 265 -0.47 1.82 0.40
C PHE A 265 -1.47 2.49 -0.56
N PHE A 266 -1.12 3.65 -1.14
CA PHE A 266 -2.00 4.39 -2.03
C PHE A 266 -2.10 3.76 -3.43
N GLN A 267 -1.00 3.21 -3.97
CA GLN A 267 -1.04 2.37 -5.17
C GLN A 267 -1.94 1.14 -4.98
N GLN A 268 -1.96 0.55 -3.77
CA GLN A 268 -2.88 -0.52 -3.42
C GLN A 268 -4.33 -0.01 -3.29
N ILE A 269 -4.57 1.16 -2.70
CA ILE A 269 -5.93 1.66 -2.45
C ILE A 269 -6.70 1.99 -3.73
N ARG A 270 -6.03 2.51 -4.77
CA ARG A 270 -6.67 2.87 -6.06
C ARG A 270 -7.53 1.73 -6.62
N ARG A 271 -7.02 0.48 -6.60
CA ARG A 271 -7.71 -0.72 -7.11
C ARG A 271 -9.01 -1.07 -6.37
N PHE A 272 -9.24 -0.52 -5.19
CA PHE A 272 -10.47 -0.70 -4.42
C PHE A 272 -11.47 0.46 -4.58
N LEU A 273 -11.05 1.55 -5.20
CA LEU A 273 -11.86 2.73 -5.51
C LEU A 273 -12.41 2.65 -6.94
N THR A 274 -13.67 3.02 -7.11
CA THR A 274 -14.27 3.28 -8.42
C THR A 274 -13.68 4.53 -9.09
N VAL A 275 -13.89 4.67 -10.40
CA VAL A 275 -13.46 5.85 -11.17
C VAL A 275 -14.17 7.12 -10.72
N GLN A 276 -15.42 7.01 -10.26
CA GLN A 276 -16.13 8.14 -9.65
C GLN A 276 -15.54 8.51 -8.28
N GLU A 277 -15.30 7.54 -7.39
CA GLU A 277 -14.67 7.80 -6.08
C GLU A 277 -13.25 8.38 -6.25
N GLN A 278 -12.48 7.97 -7.26
CA GLN A 278 -11.17 8.56 -7.55
C GLN A 278 -11.27 10.00 -8.09
N VAL A 279 -12.18 10.31 -9.04
CA VAL A 279 -12.42 11.71 -9.48
C VAL A 279 -12.80 12.59 -8.29
N ASP A 280 -13.72 12.13 -7.45
CA ASP A 280 -14.23 12.90 -6.31
C ASP A 280 -13.16 13.10 -5.21
N LEU A 281 -12.37 12.07 -4.92
CA LEU A 281 -11.24 12.10 -3.98
C LEU A 281 -10.15 13.06 -4.46
N TYR A 282 -9.67 12.89 -5.70
CA TYR A 282 -8.59 13.71 -6.25
C TYR A 282 -9.05 15.17 -6.42
N GLY A 283 -10.32 15.41 -6.75
CA GLY A 283 -10.89 16.76 -6.81
C GLY A 283 -10.77 17.48 -5.47
N ARG A 284 -11.24 16.86 -4.37
CA ARG A 284 -11.11 17.44 -3.01
C ARG A 284 -9.66 17.66 -2.58
N LEU A 285 -8.74 16.77 -2.99
CA LEU A 285 -7.32 16.91 -2.67
C LEU A 285 -6.62 18.00 -3.51
N GLN A 286 -7.02 18.18 -4.78
CA GLN A 286 -6.59 19.31 -5.62
C GLN A 286 -7.10 20.64 -5.04
N ASP A 287 -8.37 20.72 -4.65
CA ASP A 287 -8.97 21.90 -4.02
C ASP A 287 -8.30 22.23 -2.66
N ALA A 288 -7.78 21.21 -1.96
CA ALA A 288 -6.98 21.35 -0.74
C ALA A 288 -5.48 21.70 -1.00
N GLY A 289 -5.05 21.80 -2.27
CA GLY A 289 -3.71 22.24 -2.65
C GLY A 289 -2.68 21.15 -3.01
N SER A 290 -3.09 19.88 -3.16
CA SER A 290 -2.18 18.82 -3.60
C SER A 290 -1.87 18.90 -5.10
N ALA A 291 -0.58 18.96 -5.43
CA ALA A 291 -0.05 18.97 -6.80
C ALA A 291 -0.08 17.57 -7.43
N ASP A 292 0.24 16.53 -6.66
CA ASP A 292 0.11 15.13 -7.09
C ASP A 292 -1.37 14.82 -7.42
N ALA A 293 -2.31 15.29 -6.58
CA ALA A 293 -3.74 15.13 -6.84
C ALA A 293 -4.19 15.86 -8.11
N SER A 294 -3.63 17.03 -8.41
CA SER A 294 -3.98 17.82 -9.60
C SER A 294 -3.75 17.06 -10.91
N PHE A 295 -2.67 16.27 -11.01
CA PHE A 295 -2.45 15.36 -12.15
C PHE A 295 -3.36 14.12 -12.10
N LEU A 296 -3.59 13.55 -10.91
CA LEU A 296 -4.44 12.38 -10.75
C LEU A 296 -5.93 12.66 -11.05
N VAL A 297 -6.40 13.91 -10.86
CA VAL A 297 -7.72 14.38 -11.35
C VAL A 297 -7.81 14.23 -12.87
N VAL A 298 -6.81 14.72 -13.63
CA VAL A 298 -6.80 14.65 -15.11
C VAL A 298 -6.90 13.19 -15.57
N MET A 299 -6.07 12.30 -14.99
CA MET A 299 -6.08 10.87 -15.33
C MET A 299 -7.41 10.19 -14.98
N ALA A 300 -7.98 10.49 -13.81
CA ALA A 300 -9.27 9.94 -13.39
C ALA A 300 -10.45 10.49 -14.21
N LEU A 301 -10.42 11.76 -14.63
CA LEU A 301 -11.41 12.35 -15.53
C LEU A 301 -11.32 11.76 -16.95
N ALA A 302 -10.12 11.54 -17.48
CA ALA A 302 -9.91 10.86 -18.75
C ALA A 302 -10.47 9.42 -18.70
N ALA A 303 -10.15 8.68 -17.63
CA ALA A 303 -10.68 7.33 -17.39
C ALA A 303 -12.21 7.33 -17.27
N ALA A 304 -12.77 8.25 -16.49
CA ALA A 304 -14.21 8.39 -16.29
C ALA A 304 -14.96 8.89 -17.54
N GLY A 305 -14.28 9.63 -18.41
CA GLY A 305 -14.80 10.04 -19.72
C GLY A 305 -14.86 8.85 -20.68
N PHE A 306 -13.72 8.18 -20.89
CA PHE A 306 -13.60 7.07 -21.83
C PHE A 306 -14.50 5.88 -21.46
N SER A 307 -14.38 5.38 -20.21
CA SER A 307 -15.12 4.20 -19.74
C SER A 307 -16.64 4.40 -19.67
N GLN A 308 -17.10 5.62 -19.35
CA GLN A 308 -18.53 5.91 -19.16
C GLN A 308 -19.19 6.64 -20.35
N ARG A 309 -18.48 6.79 -21.48
CA ARG A 309 -18.97 7.44 -22.71
C ARG A 309 -19.41 8.90 -22.49
N LYS A 310 -18.59 9.63 -21.73
CA LYS A 310 -18.82 11.03 -21.31
C LYS A 310 -17.73 11.96 -21.85
N PRO A 311 -17.83 12.44 -23.10
CA PRO A 311 -16.86 13.36 -23.69
C PRO A 311 -16.71 14.67 -22.91
N GLU A 312 -17.74 15.12 -22.18
CA GLU A 312 -17.64 16.25 -21.24
C GLU A 312 -16.47 16.07 -20.24
N ARG A 313 -16.28 14.85 -19.71
CA ARG A 313 -15.19 14.57 -18.74
C ARG A 313 -13.81 14.54 -19.40
N VAL A 314 -13.74 14.20 -20.69
CA VAL A 314 -12.51 14.28 -21.49
C VAL A 314 -12.14 15.75 -21.73
N GLN A 315 -13.13 16.63 -21.97
CA GLN A 315 -12.91 18.07 -22.04
C GLN A 315 -12.51 18.67 -20.68
N ASP A 316 -13.15 18.27 -19.58
CA ASP A 316 -12.74 18.69 -18.23
C ASP A 316 -11.28 18.28 -17.93
N ALA A 317 -10.88 17.06 -18.33
CA ALA A 317 -9.51 16.59 -18.23
C ALA A 317 -8.55 17.45 -19.07
N ARG A 318 -8.91 17.78 -20.33
CA ARG A 318 -8.05 18.61 -21.20
C ARG A 318 -7.86 20.01 -20.62
N THR A 319 -8.93 20.68 -20.19
CA THR A 319 -8.83 22.02 -19.60
C THR A 319 -8.00 22.02 -18.32
N ARG A 320 -8.17 21.05 -17.41
CA ARG A 320 -7.31 20.94 -16.23
C ARG A 320 -5.84 20.67 -16.59
N LEU A 321 -5.57 19.94 -17.67
CA LEU A 321 -4.20 19.68 -18.13
C LEU A 321 -3.56 20.87 -18.87
N GLU A 322 -4.36 21.70 -19.55
CA GLU A 322 -3.93 22.99 -20.13
C GLU A 322 -3.46 23.98 -19.02
N GLU A 323 -4.10 23.94 -17.85
CA GLU A 323 -3.77 24.78 -16.68
C GLU A 323 -2.62 24.22 -15.83
N LEU A 324 -2.23 22.95 -16.01
CA LEU A 324 -1.34 22.21 -15.12
C LEU A 324 0.15 22.38 -15.51
N ASN A 325 0.82 23.35 -14.88
CA ASN A 325 2.27 23.51 -15.00
C ASN A 325 3.04 22.62 -14.01
N LEU A 326 3.66 21.55 -14.53
CA LEU A 326 4.48 20.62 -13.76
C LEU A 326 5.91 20.53 -14.33
N ASP A 327 6.91 20.81 -13.50
CA ASP A 327 8.31 20.81 -13.93
C ASP A 327 8.78 19.39 -14.31
N GLY A 328 9.23 19.22 -15.56
CA GLY A 328 9.80 17.97 -16.07
C GLY A 328 8.81 16.97 -16.67
N LEU A 329 7.50 17.23 -16.63
CA LEU A 329 6.49 16.44 -17.34
C LEU A 329 6.22 17.04 -18.73
N ASP A 330 6.27 16.22 -19.78
CA ASP A 330 5.73 16.59 -21.09
C ASP A 330 4.21 16.34 -21.13
N THR A 331 3.44 17.41 -21.06
CA THR A 331 1.97 17.36 -21.15
C THR A 331 1.45 17.30 -22.60
N GLN A 332 2.29 17.53 -23.62
CA GLN A 332 1.81 17.69 -24.98
C GLN A 332 1.23 16.40 -25.59
N PRO A 333 1.86 15.21 -25.47
CA PRO A 333 1.27 13.97 -25.99
C PRO A 333 -0.06 13.62 -25.30
N LEU A 334 -0.17 13.96 -24.01
CA LEU A 334 -1.37 13.75 -23.19
C LEU A 334 -2.53 14.66 -23.63
N LEU A 335 -2.25 15.95 -23.88
CA LEU A 335 -3.20 16.88 -24.50
C LEU A 335 -3.64 16.40 -25.88
N GLY A 336 -2.68 15.92 -26.70
CA GLY A 336 -2.96 15.33 -28.00
C GLY A 336 -3.91 14.13 -27.93
N CYS A 337 -3.71 13.20 -26.99
CA CYS A 337 -4.62 12.09 -26.75
C CYS A 337 -6.04 12.55 -26.37
N LEU A 338 -6.17 13.60 -25.56
CA LEU A 338 -7.47 14.14 -25.16
C LEU A 338 -8.17 14.85 -26.32
N ASP A 339 -7.44 15.58 -27.17
CA ASP A 339 -7.98 16.19 -28.39
C ASP A 339 -8.42 15.15 -29.43
N LEU A 340 -7.67 14.04 -29.61
CA LEU A 340 -8.12 12.90 -30.43
C LEU A 340 -9.48 12.38 -29.94
N LEU A 341 -9.62 12.09 -28.65
CA LEU A 341 -10.86 11.58 -28.06
C LEU A 341 -12.04 12.56 -28.17
N LEU A 342 -11.76 13.86 -28.33
CA LEU A 342 -12.72 14.93 -28.59
C LEU A 342 -12.95 15.22 -30.09
N GLY A 343 -12.26 14.50 -30.98
CA GLY A 343 -12.39 14.59 -32.44
C GLY A 343 -11.52 15.66 -33.13
N ASP A 344 -10.72 16.44 -32.39
CA ASP A 344 -9.90 17.53 -32.96
C ASP A 344 -8.50 17.01 -33.36
N VAL A 345 -8.47 16.28 -34.49
CA VAL A 345 -7.22 15.73 -35.07
C VAL A 345 -6.19 16.83 -35.37
N ASP A 346 -6.65 17.98 -35.87
CA ASP A 346 -5.77 19.13 -36.16
C ASP A 346 -5.03 19.62 -34.90
N ARG A 347 -5.67 19.64 -33.71
CA ARG A 347 -4.99 19.97 -32.45
C ARG A 347 -4.08 18.85 -31.99
N ALA A 348 -4.53 17.61 -32.10
CA ALA A 348 -3.73 16.45 -31.72
C ALA A 348 -2.39 16.45 -32.45
N GLU A 349 -2.38 16.55 -33.79
CA GLU A 349 -1.15 16.64 -34.59
C GLU A 349 -0.22 17.78 -34.12
N ARG A 350 -0.78 18.96 -33.81
CA ARG A 350 -0.02 20.11 -33.31
C ARG A 350 0.61 19.87 -31.94
N HIS A 351 -0.09 19.19 -31.03
CA HIS A 351 0.43 18.84 -29.70
C HIS A 351 1.47 17.71 -29.77
N PHE A 352 1.26 16.68 -30.58
CA PHE A 352 2.28 15.65 -30.80
C PHE A 352 3.54 16.20 -31.49
N ALA A 353 3.41 17.22 -32.36
CA ALA A 353 4.55 17.91 -32.96
C ALA A 353 5.29 18.88 -32.00
N SER A 354 4.58 19.50 -31.04
CA SER A 354 5.17 20.45 -30.07
C SER A 354 5.97 19.76 -28.96
N SER A 355 5.66 18.50 -28.63
CA SER A 355 6.36 17.68 -27.62
C SER A 355 7.90 17.82 -27.67
N PRO A 356 8.60 18.09 -26.56
CA PRO A 356 10.07 18.07 -26.52
C PRO A 356 10.71 16.70 -26.73
N ASP A 357 9.99 15.58 -26.62
CA ASP A 357 10.60 14.24 -26.62
C ASP A 357 11.16 13.82 -28.01
N PRO A 358 12.48 13.60 -28.13
CA PRO A 358 13.06 13.08 -29.37
C PRO A 358 12.68 11.63 -29.66
N ALA A 359 12.33 10.83 -28.64
CA ALA A 359 11.99 9.42 -28.81
C ALA A 359 10.61 9.26 -29.48
N LEU A 360 9.59 9.96 -28.98
CA LEU A 360 8.26 10.08 -29.61
C LEU A 360 8.36 10.61 -31.04
N LYS A 361 9.16 11.67 -31.27
CA LYS A 361 9.39 12.21 -32.63
C LYS A 361 10.05 11.20 -33.58
N THR A 362 10.95 10.37 -33.07
CA THR A 362 11.55 9.26 -33.84
C THR A 362 10.51 8.17 -34.14
N TRP A 363 9.60 7.88 -33.22
CA TRP A 363 8.53 6.90 -33.41
C TRP A 363 7.46 7.36 -34.42
N LEU A 364 6.97 8.59 -34.30
CA LEU A 364 6.01 9.18 -35.25
C LEU A 364 6.57 9.20 -36.68
N THR A 365 7.86 9.53 -36.85
CA THR A 365 8.52 9.54 -38.16
C THR A 365 8.86 8.16 -38.71
N ALA A 366 8.72 7.08 -37.92
CA ALA A 366 8.90 5.70 -38.37
C ALA A 366 7.67 5.12 -39.10
N HIS A 367 6.54 5.84 -39.14
CA HIS A 367 5.26 5.38 -39.70
C HIS A 367 4.89 6.18 -40.98
N PRO A 368 5.47 5.86 -42.16
CA PRO A 368 5.25 6.63 -43.38
C PRO A 368 3.93 6.25 -44.08
N GLY A 369 2.91 7.11 -43.96
CA GLY A 369 1.72 7.03 -44.82
C GLY A 369 0.55 7.85 -44.31
N ASP A 370 -0.04 7.39 -43.21
CA ASP A 370 -1.12 8.06 -42.49
C ASP A 370 -0.58 8.70 -41.21
N ALA A 371 -0.97 9.96 -40.96
CA ALA A 371 -0.60 10.68 -39.74
C ALA A 371 -1.48 10.29 -38.55
N LEU A 372 -2.73 9.87 -38.79
CA LEU A 372 -3.69 9.60 -37.72
C LEU A 372 -3.47 8.24 -37.04
N ALA A 373 -3.20 7.18 -37.81
CA ALA A 373 -2.93 5.84 -37.28
C ALA A 373 -1.96 5.78 -36.08
N PRO A 374 -0.71 6.32 -36.15
CA PRO A 374 0.20 6.29 -34.99
C PRO A 374 -0.31 7.14 -33.81
N LEU A 375 -1.05 8.21 -34.05
CA LEU A 375 -1.64 9.02 -32.96
C LEU A 375 -2.73 8.23 -32.23
N CYS A 376 -3.56 7.48 -32.96
CA CYS A 376 -4.52 6.54 -32.39
C CYS A 376 -3.85 5.39 -31.62
N ASP A 377 -2.75 4.83 -32.11
CA ASP A 377 -2.03 3.74 -31.43
C ASP A 377 -1.30 4.20 -30.17
N TYR A 378 -0.74 5.41 -30.17
CA TYR A 378 -0.24 6.03 -28.95
C TYR A 378 -1.38 6.27 -27.94
N CYS A 379 -2.54 6.77 -28.41
CA CYS A 379 -3.72 6.97 -27.57
C CYS A 379 -4.25 5.66 -26.95
N ARG A 380 -4.34 4.57 -27.73
CA ARG A 380 -4.67 3.22 -27.24
C ARG A 380 -3.68 2.75 -26.16
N THR A 381 -2.37 2.91 -26.41
CA THR A 381 -1.30 2.50 -25.49
C THR A 381 -1.37 3.26 -24.17
N TRP A 382 -1.55 4.58 -24.24
CA TRP A 382 -1.74 5.45 -23.09
C TRP A 382 -3.01 5.08 -22.30
N LEU A 383 -4.15 4.88 -22.99
CA LEU A 383 -5.39 4.45 -22.34
C LEU A 383 -5.20 3.13 -21.58
N GLY A 384 -4.65 2.11 -22.24
CA GLY A 384 -4.50 0.77 -21.69
C GLY A 384 -3.47 0.62 -20.58
N ARG A 385 -2.39 1.42 -20.58
CA ARG A 385 -1.33 1.32 -19.57
C ARG A 385 -1.47 2.33 -18.42
N ASP A 386 -1.93 3.54 -18.74
CA ASP A 386 -1.78 4.70 -17.84
C ASP A 386 -3.12 5.24 -17.33
N VAL A 387 -4.17 5.19 -18.16
CA VAL A 387 -5.47 5.82 -17.85
C VAL A 387 -6.48 4.85 -17.26
N LEU A 388 -6.67 3.66 -17.85
CA LEU A 388 -7.72 2.72 -17.44
C LEU A 388 -7.29 1.74 -16.32
N PRO A 389 -6.01 1.37 -16.13
CA PRO A 389 -5.62 0.53 -14.99
C PRO A 389 -5.80 1.21 -13.63
N GLY A 390 -6.27 0.43 -12.66
CA GLY A 390 -6.27 0.84 -11.25
C GLY A 390 -7.57 1.43 -10.72
N TYR A 391 -8.71 1.16 -11.36
CA TYR A 391 -10.05 1.45 -10.84
C TYR A 391 -10.83 0.14 -10.66
N ARG A 392 -11.82 0.13 -9.78
CA ARG A 392 -12.60 -1.07 -9.42
C ARG A 392 -13.73 -1.40 -10.40
N ASP A 393 -14.22 -0.41 -11.15
CA ASP A 393 -15.40 -0.46 -12.02
C ASP A 393 -15.08 -0.19 -13.50
N VAL A 394 -13.80 -0.17 -13.87
CA VAL A 394 -13.32 0.04 -15.25
C VAL A 394 -12.58 -1.21 -15.72
N ASP A 395 -12.94 -1.69 -16.90
CA ASP A 395 -12.16 -2.69 -17.64
C ASP A 395 -11.01 -2.00 -18.37
N ALA A 396 -9.78 -2.44 -18.10
CA ALA A 396 -8.57 -1.87 -18.69
C ALA A 396 -8.21 -2.47 -20.05
N GLU A 397 -8.80 -3.61 -20.43
CA GLU A 397 -8.57 -4.27 -21.73
C GLU A 397 -9.59 -3.83 -22.79
N ALA A 398 -10.72 -3.23 -22.38
CA ALA A 398 -11.81 -2.77 -23.23
C ALA A 398 -11.54 -1.47 -24.03
N ILE A 399 -10.36 -1.36 -24.66
CA ILE A 399 -9.89 -0.16 -25.37
C ILE A 399 -10.33 -0.20 -26.84
N ASP A 400 -11.53 0.30 -27.14
CA ASP A 400 -12.04 0.40 -28.51
C ASP A 400 -12.37 1.86 -28.89
N LEU A 401 -11.53 2.44 -29.74
CA LEU A 401 -11.72 3.79 -30.29
C LEU A 401 -12.82 3.84 -31.36
N GLU A 402 -13.05 2.76 -32.11
CA GLU A 402 -14.13 2.71 -33.10
C GLU A 402 -15.47 2.66 -32.38
N ALA A 403 -15.60 1.83 -31.34
CA ALA A 403 -16.77 1.84 -30.48
C ALA A 403 -16.94 3.16 -29.70
N TRP A 404 -15.87 3.90 -29.39
CA TRP A 404 -15.95 5.24 -28.78
C TRP A 404 -16.61 6.24 -29.74
N PHE A 405 -16.12 6.38 -30.97
CA PHE A 405 -16.72 7.30 -31.96
C PHE A 405 -18.03 6.79 -32.57
N ALA A 406 -18.35 5.50 -32.42
CA ALA A 406 -19.68 4.96 -32.72
C ALA A 406 -20.74 5.30 -31.66
N ASP A 407 -20.34 5.86 -30.50
CA ASP A 407 -21.27 6.20 -29.43
C ASP A 407 -22.08 7.47 -29.76
N ARG A 408 -23.37 7.42 -29.46
CA ARG A 408 -24.32 8.51 -29.73
C ARG A 408 -23.95 9.79 -29.00
N ASP A 409 -23.57 9.70 -27.72
CA ASP A 409 -23.35 10.89 -26.91
C ASP A 409 -21.97 11.51 -27.20
N VAL A 410 -20.99 10.69 -27.63
CA VAL A 410 -19.73 11.14 -28.25
C VAL A 410 -20.00 11.87 -29.57
N GLN A 411 -20.75 11.27 -30.50
CA GLN A 411 -21.10 11.92 -31.77
C GLN A 411 -21.81 13.26 -31.57
N ALA A 412 -22.81 13.30 -30.69
CA ALA A 412 -23.55 14.52 -30.36
C ALA A 412 -22.66 15.61 -29.73
N TYR A 413 -21.60 15.23 -29.02
CA TYR A 413 -20.58 16.15 -28.52
C TYR A 413 -19.69 16.69 -29.65
N VAL A 414 -19.12 15.82 -30.48
CA VAL A 414 -18.17 16.21 -31.54
C VAL A 414 -18.86 17.11 -32.57
N GLU A 415 -20.05 16.75 -33.07
CA GLU A 415 -20.81 17.63 -33.96
C GLU A 415 -21.10 19.01 -33.34
N ARG A 416 -21.29 19.07 -32.01
CA ARG A 416 -21.55 20.31 -31.27
C ARG A 416 -20.28 21.16 -31.16
N LEU A 417 -19.11 20.53 -31.00
CA LEU A 417 -17.81 21.19 -31.01
C LEU A 417 -17.50 21.76 -32.40
N GLU A 418 -17.69 20.98 -33.48
CA GLU A 418 -17.56 21.44 -34.87
C GLU A 418 -18.46 22.65 -35.17
N ARG A 419 -19.73 22.59 -34.76
CA ARG A 419 -20.71 23.70 -34.91
C ARG A 419 -20.37 24.95 -34.08
N GLN A 420 -19.45 24.87 -33.14
CA GLN A 420 -18.91 26.01 -32.39
C GLN A 420 -17.56 26.49 -32.93
N ALA A 421 -16.74 25.59 -33.49
CA ALA A 421 -15.47 25.89 -34.14
C ALA A 421 -15.65 26.55 -35.51
N GLN A 422 -16.72 26.21 -36.25
CA GLN A 422 -17.09 26.93 -37.48
C GLN A 422 -17.46 28.39 -37.16
N PRO A 423 -16.73 29.38 -37.70
CA PRO A 423 -17.12 30.78 -37.53
C PRO A 423 -18.48 31.00 -38.20
N ARG A 424 -19.36 31.76 -37.54
CA ARG A 424 -20.63 32.19 -38.15
C ARG A 424 -20.35 33.20 -39.26
N ASP A 425 -20.13 32.70 -40.46
CA ASP A 425 -20.17 33.47 -41.70
C ASP A 425 -21.60 34.00 -41.90
N TRP A 426 -21.88 35.16 -41.31
CA TRP A 426 -23.01 36.00 -41.65
C TRP A 426 -22.80 36.57 -43.06
N SER A 427 -22.91 35.72 -44.08
CA SER A 427 -22.98 36.17 -45.45
C SER A 427 -24.22 37.05 -45.59
N PHE A 428 -24.03 38.35 -45.85
CA PHE A 428 -25.09 39.33 -46.11
C PHE A 428 -25.79 39.11 -47.48
N GLY A 429 -25.92 37.85 -47.91
CA GLY A 429 -26.53 37.43 -49.17
C GLY A 429 -28.03 37.13 -49.08
N ASP A 430 -28.56 36.81 -47.90
CA ASP A 430 -30.00 36.50 -47.70
C ASP A 430 -30.73 37.58 -46.89
N LEU A 431 -30.54 38.83 -47.30
CA LEU A 431 -31.51 39.88 -46.98
C LEU A 431 -32.69 39.76 -47.95
N SER A 432 -33.71 39.00 -47.54
CA SER A 432 -35.04 39.05 -48.15
C SER A 432 -35.47 40.53 -48.32
N PRO A 433 -35.94 40.95 -49.51
CA PRO A 433 -36.09 42.37 -49.83
C PRO A 433 -37.16 43.00 -48.95
N LEU A 434 -36.74 43.93 -48.08
CA LEU A 434 -37.65 44.75 -47.28
C LEU A 434 -38.60 45.50 -48.22
N THR A 435 -39.89 45.18 -48.13
CA THR A 435 -40.94 45.82 -48.92
C THR A 435 -41.05 47.28 -48.51
N VAL A 436 -40.72 48.19 -49.42
CA VAL A 436 -40.89 49.64 -49.22
C VAL A 436 -42.38 49.95 -49.15
N ASP A 437 -42.85 50.30 -47.95
CA ASP A 437 -44.21 50.77 -47.72
C ASP A 437 -44.34 52.22 -48.22
N PRO A 438 -45.27 52.55 -49.15
CA PRO A 438 -45.20 53.79 -49.92
C PRO A 438 -45.85 55.03 -49.27
N ASP A 439 -46.07 55.05 -47.95
CA ASP A 439 -46.55 56.22 -47.20
C ASP A 439 -45.45 56.80 -46.29
N GLY A 440 -44.65 57.71 -46.84
CA GLY A 440 -43.43 58.20 -46.21
C GLY A 440 -43.62 59.33 -45.20
N THR A 441 -43.52 59.02 -43.90
CA THR A 441 -43.21 60.00 -42.84
C THR A 441 -42.09 59.51 -41.91
N LEU A 442 -40.88 60.04 -42.11
CA LEU A 442 -39.85 60.06 -41.06
C LEU A 442 -40.23 61.08 -39.98
N PRO A 443 -39.80 60.87 -38.71
CA PRO A 443 -38.62 61.63 -38.29
C PRO A 443 -37.60 60.84 -37.44
N LEU A 444 -36.32 61.05 -37.78
CA LEU A 444 -35.15 60.99 -36.88
C LEU A 444 -35.21 62.23 -35.92
N PRO A 445 -34.48 62.30 -34.75
CA PRO A 445 -33.04 61.98 -34.69
C PRO A 445 -32.35 61.58 -33.35
N LEU A 446 -31.17 60.95 -33.52
CA LEU A 446 -29.88 61.10 -32.80
C LEU A 446 -29.69 60.86 -31.27
N LEU A 447 -28.58 60.14 -30.99
CA LEU A 447 -27.66 60.16 -29.83
C LEU A 447 -28.14 59.64 -28.44
N ASP A 448 -27.59 58.49 -28.02
CA ASP A 448 -26.39 58.36 -27.15
C ASP A 448 -26.15 59.36 -25.98
N PRO A 449 -25.47 58.95 -24.87
CA PRO A 449 -25.22 57.58 -24.36
C PRO A 449 -25.34 57.48 -22.80
N GLU A 450 -24.76 56.39 -22.24
CA GLU A 450 -24.31 56.19 -20.85
C GLU A 450 -25.34 55.89 -19.73
N SER A 451 -24.98 54.87 -18.94
CA SER A 451 -25.54 54.50 -17.63
C SER A 451 -24.78 55.26 -16.52
N PRO A 452 -25.02 55.04 -15.20
CA PRO A 452 -26.00 54.19 -14.50
C PRO A 452 -26.74 54.94 -13.35
N ILE A 453 -27.32 54.21 -12.37
CA ILE A 453 -27.31 54.45 -10.89
C ILE A 453 -28.65 54.10 -10.18
N ASP A 454 -28.51 53.29 -9.12
CA ASP A 454 -29.33 53.02 -7.93
C ASP A 454 -30.82 52.58 -7.97
N ALA A 455 -31.19 51.89 -6.89
CA ALA A 455 -32.51 51.37 -6.56
C ALA A 455 -33.39 52.41 -5.82
N PRO A 456 -34.62 52.03 -5.42
CA PRO A 456 -34.88 51.96 -3.98
C PRO A 456 -35.71 50.74 -3.52
N GLU A 457 -35.90 50.64 -2.21
CA GLU A 457 -36.52 49.53 -1.46
C GLU A 457 -38.05 49.68 -1.23
N ASP A 458 -38.65 48.63 -0.64
CA ASP A 458 -39.83 48.63 0.25
C ASP A 458 -41.22 49.08 -0.25
N SER A 459 -42.20 48.15 -0.28
CA SER A 459 -43.08 47.82 0.88
C SER A 459 -44.49 47.25 0.54
N ASP A 460 -44.83 46.20 1.29
CA ASP A 460 -46.14 45.89 1.92
C ASP A 460 -47.37 45.20 1.25
N GLU A 461 -48.13 44.59 2.18
CA GLU A 461 -49.48 43.96 2.15
C GLU A 461 -49.75 42.64 1.37
N ALA A 462 -50.06 41.60 2.17
CA ALA A 462 -50.84 40.40 1.80
C ALA A 462 -52.18 40.40 2.58
N PRO A 463 -53.17 39.53 2.27
CA PRO A 463 -53.40 38.42 3.22
C PRO A 463 -54.04 37.12 2.66
N GLY A 464 -53.90 36.03 3.45
CA GLY A 464 -54.64 34.76 3.33
C GLY A 464 -53.78 33.58 2.85
N GLY A 465 -53.57 32.46 3.56
CA GLY A 465 -54.18 31.94 4.80
C GLY A 465 -55.15 30.78 4.52
N GLY A 466 -55.02 29.58 5.09
CA GLY A 466 -54.00 29.01 5.99
C GLY A 466 -54.57 27.83 6.80
N PHE A 467 -53.76 26.86 7.25
CA PHE A 467 -54.12 25.88 8.30
C PHE A 467 -52.90 25.11 8.83
N VAL A 468 -52.87 24.76 10.12
CA VAL A 468 -51.77 24.04 10.80
C VAL A 468 -52.35 23.05 11.83
N TRP A 469 -51.68 21.90 12.04
CA TRP A 469 -52.05 20.90 13.05
C TRP A 469 -51.34 21.13 14.39
N PRO A 470 -51.99 20.85 15.55
CA PRO A 470 -51.36 20.95 16.87
C PRO A 470 -50.45 19.75 17.17
N SER A 471 -49.28 19.99 17.73
CA SER A 471 -48.31 18.97 18.14
C SER A 471 -48.54 18.50 19.59
N LEU A 472 -48.41 17.19 19.82
CA LEU A 472 -48.33 16.59 21.15
C LEU A 472 -46.85 16.36 21.54
N PRO A 473 -46.46 16.57 22.81
CA PRO A 473 -45.08 16.39 23.24
C PRO A 473 -44.69 14.90 23.35
N ARG A 474 -43.47 14.57 22.93
CA ARG A 474 -42.75 13.34 23.29
C ARG A 474 -41.47 13.68 24.06
N PRO A 475 -40.95 12.78 24.90
CA PRO A 475 -39.92 13.13 25.89
C PRO A 475 -38.54 13.30 25.25
N THR A 476 -37.77 14.25 25.81
CA THR A 476 -36.36 14.46 25.49
C THR A 476 -35.49 13.37 26.15
N LEU A 477 -34.72 12.64 25.35
CA LEU A 477 -33.51 11.99 25.84
C LEU A 477 -32.43 13.06 26.12
N PRO A 478 -31.58 12.90 27.14
CA PRO A 478 -30.52 13.87 27.42
C PRO A 478 -29.43 13.81 26.34
N SER A 479 -29.04 14.98 25.82
CA SER A 479 -27.93 15.10 24.89
C SER A 479 -26.61 14.72 25.56
N MET A 480 -25.81 13.87 24.90
CA MET A 480 -24.38 13.77 25.20
C MET A 480 -23.73 15.16 24.99
N PRO A 481 -22.84 15.63 25.87
CA PRO A 481 -22.09 16.86 25.63
C PRO A 481 -21.08 16.64 24.50
N GLN A 482 -21.15 17.46 23.45
CA GLN A 482 -20.04 17.56 22.49
C GLN A 482 -18.81 18.12 23.22
N LEU A 483 -17.68 17.41 23.19
CA LEU A 483 -16.41 17.97 23.62
C LEU A 483 -15.97 19.04 22.62
N GLN A 484 -16.15 20.31 23.01
CA GLN A 484 -15.53 21.44 22.35
C GLN A 484 -14.07 21.51 22.82
N TRP A 485 -13.13 21.25 21.89
CA TRP A 485 -11.71 21.49 22.13
C TRP A 485 -11.46 23.01 22.18
N PRO A 486 -10.61 23.52 23.09
CA PRO A 486 -10.29 24.95 23.12
C PRO A 486 -9.45 25.33 21.90
N GLU A 487 -9.77 26.46 21.26
CA GLU A 487 -8.96 27.03 20.19
C GLU A 487 -7.55 27.39 20.70
N LEU A 488 -6.54 26.65 20.26
CA LEU A 488 -5.16 27.16 20.30
C LEU A 488 -5.00 28.18 19.17
N GLN A 489 -5.07 29.46 19.51
CA GLN A 489 -4.75 30.55 18.60
C GLN A 489 -3.22 30.61 18.39
N TRP A 490 -2.75 29.95 17.33
CA TRP A 490 -1.36 30.04 16.89
C TRP A 490 -1.08 31.44 16.31
N PRO A 491 0.11 32.02 16.53
CA PRO A 491 0.47 33.30 15.94
C PRO A 491 0.69 33.15 14.43
N GLU A 492 0.26 34.16 13.64
CA GLU A 492 0.58 34.22 12.22
C GLU A 492 2.10 34.26 12.00
N LEU A 493 2.65 33.20 11.44
CA LEU A 493 4.05 33.14 11.00
C LEU A 493 4.13 33.56 9.52
N PRO A 494 5.21 34.26 9.12
CA PRO A 494 5.29 34.86 7.79
C PRO A 494 5.39 33.80 6.69
N GLN A 495 4.71 34.06 5.56
CA GLN A 495 4.74 33.21 4.37
C GLN A 495 6.19 32.96 3.90
N PRO A 496 6.65 31.70 3.77
CA PRO A 496 7.97 31.40 3.25
C PRO A 496 8.07 31.75 1.77
N SER A 497 9.13 32.45 1.39
CA SER A 497 9.42 32.78 -0.01
C SER A 497 9.80 31.53 -0.81
N ARG A 498 9.10 31.28 -1.93
CA ARG A 498 9.45 30.36 -3.04
C ARG A 498 10.69 29.49 -2.81
N SER A 499 10.51 28.34 -2.17
CA SER A 499 11.54 27.29 -2.08
C SER A 499 11.47 26.37 -3.30
N THR A 500 12.55 25.64 -3.56
CA THR A 500 12.65 24.68 -4.68
C THR A 500 11.72 23.49 -4.48
N TRP A 501 10.93 23.15 -5.50
CA TRP A 501 10.05 21.98 -5.49
C TRP A 501 10.89 20.69 -5.42
N ILE A 502 10.76 19.96 -4.32
CA ILE A 502 11.21 18.56 -4.23
C ILE A 502 10.00 17.71 -4.62
N GLY A 503 10.01 17.16 -5.84
CA GLY A 503 8.94 16.29 -6.32
C GLY A 503 8.76 15.07 -5.42
N SER A 504 7.51 14.80 -5.05
CA SER A 504 7.06 13.60 -4.35
C SER A 504 7.51 12.32 -5.06
N GLY A 505 7.71 11.24 -4.31
CA GLY A 505 8.01 9.92 -4.89
C GLY A 505 6.85 9.43 -5.77
N VAL A 506 5.60 9.81 -5.44
CA VAL A 506 4.41 9.68 -6.30
C VAL A 506 4.69 10.28 -7.67
N PHE A 507 5.18 11.53 -7.72
CA PHE A 507 5.38 12.24 -8.98
C PHE A 507 6.36 11.50 -9.88
N LEU A 508 7.53 11.13 -9.35
CA LEU A 508 8.52 10.37 -10.12
C LEU A 508 8.04 8.95 -10.46
N ALA A 509 7.38 8.22 -9.56
CA ALA A 509 6.93 6.86 -9.83
C ALA A 509 5.76 6.80 -10.83
N VAL A 510 4.82 7.74 -10.76
CA VAL A 510 3.68 7.84 -11.69
C VAL A 510 4.13 8.42 -13.03
N VAL A 511 4.95 9.48 -13.05
CA VAL A 511 5.43 10.08 -14.32
C VAL A 511 6.48 9.20 -15.02
N LEU A 512 7.30 8.40 -14.32
CA LEU A 512 8.19 7.44 -15.00
C LEU A 512 7.39 6.34 -15.73
N VAL A 513 6.34 5.81 -15.11
CA VAL A 513 5.45 4.80 -15.74
C VAL A 513 4.77 5.37 -16.99
N ILE A 514 4.27 6.61 -16.91
CA ILE A 514 3.45 7.22 -17.97
C ILE A 514 4.31 7.87 -19.08
N GLY A 515 5.38 8.55 -18.71
CA GLY A 515 6.21 9.35 -19.63
C GLY A 515 7.33 8.57 -20.32
N VAL A 516 8.14 7.83 -19.57
CA VAL A 516 9.40 7.25 -20.11
C VAL A 516 9.16 5.91 -20.81
N PHE A 517 8.21 5.09 -20.34
CA PHE A 517 7.99 3.76 -20.91
C PHE A 517 7.24 3.73 -22.25
N SER A 518 6.61 4.83 -22.66
CA SER A 518 5.84 4.91 -23.92
C SER A 518 6.67 4.49 -25.14
N VAL A 519 7.91 4.96 -25.28
CA VAL A 519 8.72 4.66 -26.48
C VAL A 519 9.56 3.38 -26.35
N VAL A 520 9.81 2.90 -25.11
CA VAL A 520 10.57 1.65 -24.89
C VAL A 520 9.74 0.42 -25.28
N GLY A 521 8.43 0.42 -25.01
CA GLY A 521 7.52 -0.63 -25.48
C GLY A 521 7.46 -0.69 -27.01
N LEU A 522 7.25 0.46 -27.64
CA LEU A 522 7.04 0.62 -29.09
C LEU A 522 8.23 0.19 -29.97
N ARG A 523 9.42 -0.09 -29.39
CA ARG A 523 10.52 -0.76 -30.10
C ARG A 523 10.35 -2.27 -30.24
N ARG A 524 9.71 -2.95 -29.28
CA ARG A 524 9.61 -4.42 -29.27
C ARG A 524 8.63 -4.94 -30.32
N ASP A 525 7.53 -4.23 -30.57
CA ASP A 525 6.54 -4.62 -31.57
C ASP A 525 7.06 -4.38 -33.01
N ALA A 526 7.87 -3.34 -33.21
CA ALA A 526 8.53 -3.04 -34.49
C ALA A 526 9.60 -4.07 -34.90
N GLU A 527 10.04 -4.94 -33.98
CA GLU A 527 11.02 -6.02 -34.25
C GLU A 527 10.38 -7.38 -34.58
N GLN A 528 9.04 -7.48 -34.67
CA GLN A 528 8.34 -8.69 -35.12
C GLN A 528 8.02 -8.66 -36.64
N PRO A 529 8.66 -9.50 -37.48
CA PRO A 529 8.30 -9.59 -38.90
C PRO A 529 6.96 -10.33 -39.07
N GLN A 530 5.95 -9.65 -39.61
CA GLN A 530 4.66 -10.26 -39.92
C GLN A 530 4.79 -11.36 -40.98
N LEU A 531 4.74 -12.62 -40.55
CA LEU A 531 4.58 -13.78 -41.44
C LEU A 531 3.11 -13.95 -41.86
N ALA A 532 2.62 -13.03 -42.69
CA ALA A 532 1.32 -13.14 -43.33
C ALA A 532 1.32 -14.32 -44.32
N GLY A 533 0.51 -15.34 -44.03
CA GLY A 533 0.46 -16.58 -44.79
C GLY A 533 -0.84 -17.35 -44.55
N ASP A 534 -1.91 -16.90 -45.18
CA ASP A 534 -3.23 -17.53 -45.17
C ASP A 534 -3.19 -18.92 -45.83
N PRO A 535 -3.86 -19.94 -45.25
CA PRO A 535 -4.76 -20.72 -46.10
C PRO A 535 -6.09 -21.09 -45.44
N THR A 536 -7.16 -20.93 -46.22
CA THR A 536 -8.52 -21.35 -45.88
C THR A 536 -8.69 -22.87 -45.79
N ILE A 537 -9.36 -23.31 -44.71
CA ILE A 537 -10.39 -24.37 -44.65
C ILE A 537 -10.09 -25.70 -45.38
N ASP A 538 -9.83 -26.77 -44.60
CA ASP A 538 -10.80 -27.88 -44.51
C ASP A 538 -10.56 -28.78 -43.28
N ALA A 539 -11.56 -29.56 -42.87
CA ALA A 539 -11.48 -30.54 -41.78
C ALA A 539 -11.92 -31.93 -42.28
N PRO A 540 -11.34 -33.06 -41.79
CA PRO A 540 -12.10 -33.82 -40.77
C PRO A 540 -11.31 -34.74 -39.79
N VAL A 541 -11.87 -34.90 -38.58
CA VAL A 541 -12.07 -36.15 -37.77
C VAL A 541 -10.89 -37.07 -37.36
N ASP A 542 -10.82 -37.31 -36.04
CA ASP A 542 -10.30 -38.44 -35.25
C ASP A 542 -9.39 -39.54 -35.86
N GLN A 543 -8.20 -39.76 -35.24
CA GLN A 543 -7.89 -40.96 -34.42
C GLN A 543 -6.52 -40.92 -33.73
N LEU A 544 -6.31 -41.81 -32.73
CA LEU A 544 -5.08 -41.95 -31.92
C LEU A 544 -4.12 -43.08 -32.46
N PRO A 545 -2.89 -43.27 -31.92
CA PRO A 545 -1.71 -43.74 -32.69
C PRO A 545 -1.44 -45.26 -32.63
N PRO A 546 -0.37 -45.78 -33.30
CA PRO A 546 0.89 -46.01 -32.57
C PRO A 546 2.23 -45.92 -33.36
N ALA A 547 3.31 -45.60 -32.61
CA ALA A 547 4.74 -45.98 -32.70
C ALA A 547 5.44 -46.49 -34.00
N GLY A 548 6.69 -46.01 -34.26
CA GLY A 548 7.71 -46.83 -34.98
C GLY A 548 8.96 -46.15 -35.62
N GLN A 549 10.12 -46.24 -34.94
CA GLN A 549 11.49 -46.48 -35.47
C GLN A 549 12.25 -45.54 -36.48
N GLN A 550 13.47 -45.15 -36.05
CA GLN A 550 14.70 -44.80 -36.81
C GLN A 550 15.33 -46.07 -37.50
N PRO A 551 16.46 -46.05 -38.30
CA PRO A 551 17.60 -45.11 -38.35
C PRO A 551 18.33 -44.85 -39.72
N GLY A 552 19.45 -44.09 -39.71
CA GLY A 552 20.53 -44.04 -40.74
C GLY A 552 20.81 -42.62 -41.29
N SER A 553 21.99 -41.95 -41.18
CA SER A 553 23.41 -42.27 -41.51
C SER A 553 23.77 -41.98 -42.99
N ALA A 554 24.92 -41.38 -43.38
CA ALA A 554 26.04 -40.69 -42.68
C ALA A 554 26.94 -39.91 -43.71
N ASP A 555 28.11 -39.39 -43.28
CA ASP A 555 29.31 -39.01 -44.07
C ASP A 555 29.25 -37.74 -44.99
N ASN A 556 30.33 -37.06 -45.45
CA ASN A 556 31.75 -36.76 -45.06
C ASN A 556 32.35 -35.76 -46.11
N ALA A 557 33.48 -35.03 -45.99
CA ALA A 557 34.32 -34.48 -44.89
C ALA A 557 35.44 -33.55 -45.49
N THR A 558 36.22 -32.81 -44.67
CA THR A 558 37.46 -32.01 -45.00
C THR A 558 37.34 -30.79 -45.96
N GLY A 559 38.20 -29.76 -45.95
CA GLY A 559 39.26 -29.37 -44.98
C GLY A 559 40.26 -28.26 -45.46
N ASN A 560 40.71 -27.41 -44.52
CA ASN A 560 41.99 -26.64 -44.41
C ASN A 560 42.52 -25.61 -45.47
N SER A 561 43.24 -24.59 -44.92
CA SER A 561 44.46 -23.91 -45.47
C SER A 561 44.37 -22.87 -46.63
N THR A 562 45.18 -21.79 -46.73
CA THR A 562 46.00 -20.97 -45.78
C THR A 562 46.33 -19.60 -46.47
N GLU A 563 46.89 -18.63 -45.72
CA GLU A 563 47.99 -17.71 -46.12
C GLU A 563 47.72 -16.26 -46.63
N ASN A 564 48.73 -15.42 -46.37
CA ASN A 564 48.87 -13.95 -46.50
C ASN A 564 50.31 -13.68 -47.05
N PRO A 565 50.74 -12.50 -47.58
CA PRO A 565 50.99 -11.32 -46.72
C PRO A 565 51.06 -9.90 -47.37
N VAL A 566 51.32 -8.91 -46.49
CA VAL A 566 51.90 -7.54 -46.64
C VAL A 566 53.35 -7.53 -47.21
N PRO A 567 54.16 -6.43 -47.33
CA PRO A 567 54.11 -5.02 -46.81
C PRO A 567 54.39 -3.93 -47.89
N ALA A 568 54.77 -2.65 -47.63
CA ALA A 568 54.32 -1.54 -46.75
C ALA A 568 55.14 -0.26 -47.13
N LEU A 569 54.76 0.97 -46.74
CA LEU A 569 55.68 2.11 -46.42
C LEU A 569 54.91 3.31 -45.81
N THR A 570 55.63 4.22 -45.12
CA THR A 570 55.06 5.07 -44.05
C THR A 570 55.72 6.45 -43.95
N GLU A 571 54.92 7.50 -43.69
CA GLU A 571 55.32 8.80 -43.10
C GLU A 571 54.04 9.54 -42.63
N ALA A 572 54.01 10.39 -41.61
CA ALA A 572 54.65 10.40 -40.28
C ALA A 572 54.00 11.55 -39.46
N SER A 573 53.30 11.23 -38.35
CA SER A 573 52.86 12.21 -37.34
C SER A 573 52.48 11.45 -36.07
N GLU A 574 53.44 11.34 -35.15
CA GLU A 574 53.33 10.50 -33.96
C GLU A 574 52.62 11.22 -32.81
N GLN A 575 51.58 10.58 -32.27
CA GLN A 575 51.50 10.31 -30.84
C GLN A 575 50.73 9.00 -30.61
N GLU A 576 51.38 8.04 -29.96
CA GLU A 576 50.94 6.63 -29.84
C GLU A 576 49.97 6.38 -28.66
N PRO A 577 49.31 5.21 -28.58
CA PRO A 577 47.94 5.13 -28.09
C PRO A 577 47.75 4.61 -26.65
N ALA A 578 46.63 5.01 -26.05
CA ALA A 578 45.81 4.10 -25.23
C ALA A 578 44.65 3.64 -26.14
N SER A 579 44.55 2.37 -26.50
CA SER A 579 44.08 1.26 -25.65
C SER A 579 42.62 1.46 -25.24
N ALA A 580 41.81 0.41 -25.39
CA ALA A 580 40.41 0.42 -24.97
C ALA A 580 40.33 0.79 -23.48
N ALA A 581 39.45 1.73 -23.14
CA ALA A 581 39.11 2.04 -21.77
C ALA A 581 38.21 0.91 -21.24
N GLU A 582 38.83 -0.19 -20.84
CA GLU A 582 38.25 -1.08 -19.83
C GLU A 582 37.85 -0.19 -18.65
N SER A 583 36.56 -0.17 -18.31
CA SER A 583 36.11 0.53 -17.11
C SER A 583 36.66 -0.23 -15.91
N ASP A 584 37.72 0.30 -15.29
CA ASP A 584 38.34 -0.24 -14.08
C ASP A 584 37.39 -0.05 -12.87
N THR A 585 36.31 -0.84 -12.90
CA THR A 585 35.33 -0.93 -11.84
C THR A 585 35.95 -1.71 -10.70
N ASP A 586 36.43 -0.98 -9.69
CA ASP A 586 36.88 -1.53 -8.40
C ASP A 586 35.89 -2.63 -7.94
N PRO A 587 36.27 -3.92 -7.96
CA PRO A 587 35.31 -5.02 -7.93
C PRO A 587 34.72 -5.27 -6.52
N VAL A 588 35.05 -4.39 -5.56
CA VAL A 588 34.57 -4.40 -4.19
C VAL A 588 34.00 -3.01 -3.89
N LEU A 589 32.73 -2.94 -3.51
CA LEU A 589 32.03 -1.67 -3.35
C LEU A 589 32.44 -0.97 -2.04
N ARG A 590 33.44 -0.07 -2.10
CA ARG A 590 34.07 0.53 -0.91
C ARG A 590 33.36 1.76 -0.32
N SER A 591 32.34 2.29 -0.99
CA SER A 591 31.63 3.51 -0.55
C SER A 591 31.00 3.34 0.84
N GLU A 592 31.13 4.36 1.70
CA GLU A 592 30.43 4.46 2.98
C GLU A 592 28.90 4.41 2.78
N SER A 593 28.43 5.12 1.75
CA SER A 593 27.04 5.30 1.36
C SER A 593 26.91 5.05 -0.16
N PRO A 594 26.83 3.79 -0.60
CA PRO A 594 26.80 3.48 -2.03
C PRO A 594 25.52 4.01 -2.71
N SER A 595 25.65 4.55 -3.91
CA SER A 595 24.50 5.00 -4.71
C SER A 595 23.66 3.81 -5.18
N GLU A 596 22.45 4.07 -5.67
CA GLU A 596 21.54 2.99 -6.08
C GLU A 596 22.10 2.27 -7.31
N ALA A 597 22.58 3.01 -8.33
CA ALA A 597 23.30 2.46 -9.47
C ALA A 597 24.55 1.62 -9.10
N GLN A 598 25.24 1.93 -7.99
CA GLN A 598 26.35 1.12 -7.47
C GLN A 598 25.88 -0.20 -6.85
N LEU A 599 24.71 -0.21 -6.20
CA LEU A 599 24.11 -1.41 -5.64
C LEU A 599 23.51 -2.29 -6.73
N GLU A 600 22.88 -1.69 -7.73
CA GLU A 600 22.33 -2.34 -8.92
C GLU A 600 23.44 -3.05 -9.71
N ALA A 601 24.54 -2.34 -10.01
CA ALA A 601 25.71 -2.91 -10.68
C ALA A 601 26.33 -4.09 -9.90
N LEU A 602 26.32 -4.05 -8.56
CA LEU A 602 26.79 -5.17 -7.72
C LEU A 602 25.83 -6.36 -7.82
N LEU A 603 24.52 -6.14 -7.78
CA LEU A 603 23.52 -7.20 -7.89
C LEU A 603 23.49 -7.82 -9.29
N GLN A 604 23.62 -7.04 -10.37
CA GLN A 604 23.74 -7.55 -11.73
C GLN A 604 25.04 -8.34 -11.90
N ALA A 605 26.18 -7.83 -11.42
CA ALA A 605 27.44 -8.57 -11.42
C ALA A 605 27.37 -9.88 -10.61
N TRP A 606 26.53 -9.96 -9.58
CA TRP A 606 26.23 -11.21 -8.88
C TRP A 606 25.44 -12.20 -9.75
N LEU A 607 24.40 -11.74 -10.46
CA LEU A 607 23.64 -12.57 -11.40
C LEU A 607 24.54 -13.09 -12.53
N ASP A 608 25.28 -12.22 -13.19
CA ASP A 608 26.17 -12.54 -14.31
C ASP A 608 27.24 -13.56 -13.90
N ARG A 609 27.92 -13.32 -12.78
CA ARG A 609 28.98 -14.21 -12.30
C ARG A 609 28.43 -15.52 -11.73
N LYS A 610 27.21 -15.55 -11.18
CA LYS A 610 26.53 -16.80 -10.82
C LYS A 610 26.20 -17.61 -12.09
N ALA A 611 25.63 -16.97 -13.11
CA ALA A 611 25.30 -17.61 -14.39
C ALA A 611 26.54 -18.20 -15.07
N MET A 612 27.65 -17.46 -15.10
CA MET A 612 28.97 -17.95 -15.55
C MET A 612 29.39 -19.24 -14.82
N VAL A 613 29.38 -19.22 -13.48
CA VAL A 613 29.86 -20.36 -12.68
C VAL A 613 28.98 -21.59 -12.89
N LEU A 614 27.66 -21.43 -13.00
CA LEU A 614 26.72 -22.54 -13.25
C LEU A 614 26.81 -23.11 -14.68
N ARG A 615 27.19 -22.27 -15.66
CA ARG A 615 27.55 -22.70 -17.02
C ARG A 615 28.83 -23.55 -17.05
N GLY A 616 29.67 -23.44 -16.02
CA GLY A 616 30.97 -24.11 -15.88
C GLY A 616 32.16 -23.20 -16.18
N ASP A 617 31.94 -21.90 -16.41
CA ASP A 617 33.00 -20.94 -16.68
C ASP A 617 33.67 -20.50 -15.37
N GLY A 618 34.82 -21.11 -15.04
CA GLY A 618 35.65 -20.75 -13.87
C GLY A 618 35.11 -21.23 -12.51
N SER A 619 35.86 -20.98 -11.44
CA SER A 619 35.42 -21.38 -10.09
C SER A 619 34.49 -20.35 -9.43
N ALA A 620 33.65 -20.83 -8.51
CA ALA A 620 32.81 -19.99 -7.67
C ALA A 620 33.64 -18.98 -6.86
N ASP A 621 34.77 -19.42 -6.32
CA ASP A 621 35.64 -18.62 -5.46
C ASP A 621 36.27 -17.45 -6.22
N GLU A 622 36.91 -17.70 -7.37
CA GLU A 622 37.56 -16.65 -8.18
C GLU A 622 36.58 -15.56 -8.63
N ARG A 623 35.36 -15.93 -9.02
CA ARG A 623 34.39 -14.98 -9.60
C ARG A 623 33.55 -14.25 -8.54
N LEU A 624 33.18 -14.93 -7.45
CA LEU A 624 32.20 -14.40 -6.48
C LEU A 624 32.84 -13.76 -5.24
N GLN A 625 34.09 -14.07 -4.88
CA GLN A 625 34.76 -13.50 -3.70
C GLN A 625 34.76 -11.96 -3.61
N PRO A 626 34.86 -11.18 -4.70
CA PRO A 626 34.81 -9.71 -4.59
C PRO A 626 33.44 -9.17 -4.17
N ILE A 627 32.35 -9.86 -4.53
CA ILE A 627 30.97 -9.33 -4.49
C ILE A 627 30.04 -10.07 -3.53
N ALA A 628 30.37 -11.28 -3.09
CA ALA A 628 29.52 -12.11 -2.22
C ALA A 628 30.30 -12.74 -1.06
N ARG A 629 29.65 -12.90 0.10
CA ARG A 629 30.23 -13.57 1.27
C ARG A 629 30.25 -15.09 1.10
N THR A 630 31.18 -15.76 1.79
CA THR A 630 31.50 -17.20 1.67
C THR A 630 30.29 -18.14 1.74
N GLY A 631 29.24 -17.79 2.49
CA GLY A 631 28.01 -18.59 2.53
C GLY A 631 27.33 -18.77 1.17
N LEU A 632 27.23 -17.69 0.37
CA LEU A 632 26.67 -17.74 -0.98
C LEU A 632 27.63 -18.38 -1.98
N ILE A 633 28.94 -18.16 -1.84
CA ILE A 633 29.97 -18.84 -2.65
C ILE A 633 29.86 -20.36 -2.46
N ASN A 634 29.72 -20.81 -1.20
CA ASN A 634 29.53 -22.23 -0.88
C ASN A 634 28.24 -22.80 -1.49
N GLN A 635 27.14 -22.05 -1.47
CA GLN A 635 25.87 -22.47 -2.07
C GLN A 635 26.00 -22.64 -3.60
N VAL A 636 26.61 -21.68 -4.31
CA VAL A 636 26.81 -21.78 -5.77
C VAL A 636 27.82 -22.89 -6.11
N ARG A 637 28.88 -23.07 -5.31
CA ARG A 637 29.83 -24.18 -5.48
C ARG A 637 29.16 -25.54 -5.28
N GLN A 638 28.24 -25.67 -4.32
CA GLN A 638 27.46 -26.89 -4.10
C GLN A 638 26.49 -27.15 -5.26
N GLN A 639 25.77 -26.13 -5.74
CA GLN A 639 24.90 -26.25 -6.92
C GLN A 639 25.71 -26.72 -8.14
N ARG A 640 26.82 -26.05 -8.45
CA ARG A 640 27.67 -26.42 -9.60
C ARG A 640 28.29 -27.81 -9.46
N SER A 641 28.63 -28.24 -8.25
CA SER A 641 29.13 -29.59 -7.97
C SER A 641 28.05 -30.67 -8.21
N ALA A 642 26.78 -30.37 -7.92
CA ALA A 642 25.67 -31.27 -8.21
C ALA A 642 25.46 -31.38 -9.74
N ASP A 643 25.33 -30.25 -10.44
CA ASP A 643 25.25 -30.21 -11.91
C ASP A 643 26.39 -31.01 -12.56
N GLN A 644 27.62 -30.78 -12.10
CA GLN A 644 28.82 -31.45 -12.64
C GLN A 644 28.82 -32.96 -12.37
N SER A 645 28.25 -33.42 -11.25
CA SER A 645 28.16 -34.85 -10.93
C SER A 645 27.17 -35.60 -11.83
N GLU A 646 26.18 -34.89 -12.39
CA GLU A 646 25.18 -35.42 -13.33
C GLU A 646 25.56 -35.16 -14.81
N GLY A 647 26.69 -34.49 -15.06
CA GLY A 647 27.15 -34.15 -16.41
C GLY A 647 26.35 -33.00 -17.06
N LEU A 648 25.81 -32.10 -16.24
CA LEU A 648 24.96 -30.99 -16.63
C LEU A 648 25.69 -29.63 -16.56
N THR A 649 25.13 -28.62 -17.23
CA THR A 649 25.45 -27.18 -17.08
C THR A 649 24.16 -26.36 -17.13
N GLN A 650 24.16 -25.17 -16.53
CA GLN A 650 22.99 -24.27 -16.57
C GLN A 650 23.33 -23.00 -17.37
N LYS A 651 22.56 -22.73 -18.43
CA LYS A 651 22.54 -21.43 -19.10
C LYS A 651 21.45 -20.60 -18.43
N VAL A 652 21.85 -19.70 -17.54
CA VAL A 652 20.96 -18.71 -16.90
C VAL A 652 21.10 -17.37 -17.63
N GLU A 653 19.97 -16.70 -17.85
CA GLU A 653 19.87 -15.31 -18.28
C GLU A 653 19.00 -14.58 -17.25
N ALA A 654 19.55 -13.56 -16.61
CA ALA A 654 18.90 -12.85 -15.51
C ALA A 654 19.29 -11.37 -15.50
N THR A 655 18.29 -10.49 -15.49
CA THR A 655 18.47 -9.03 -15.56
C THR A 655 17.59 -8.34 -14.53
N ILE A 656 18.10 -7.31 -13.87
CA ILE A 656 17.34 -6.48 -12.95
C ILE A 656 16.45 -5.54 -13.76
N ASP A 657 15.12 -5.74 -13.71
CA ASP A 657 14.15 -4.82 -14.34
C ASP A 657 13.94 -3.57 -13.47
N PHE A 658 13.93 -3.79 -12.15
CA PHE A 658 13.70 -2.75 -11.15
C PHE A 658 14.39 -3.12 -9.84
N MET A 659 14.97 -2.13 -9.17
CA MET A 659 15.61 -2.29 -7.86
C MET A 659 15.32 -1.08 -6.99
N ARG A 660 15.05 -1.31 -5.70
CA ARG A 660 14.96 -0.26 -4.67
C ARG A 660 15.57 -0.70 -3.36
N VAL A 661 16.06 0.26 -2.59
CA VAL A 661 16.58 0.01 -1.24
C VAL A 661 15.44 0.06 -0.21
N ILE A 662 15.35 -0.99 0.62
CA ILE A 662 14.34 -1.17 1.68
C ILE A 662 14.85 -0.67 3.03
N SER A 663 16.13 -0.88 3.32
CA SER A 663 16.77 -0.29 4.51
C SER A 663 18.27 -0.08 4.32
N ARG A 664 18.80 0.96 4.97
CA ARG A 664 20.25 1.29 5.02
C ARG A 664 20.67 1.44 6.48
N THR A 665 21.75 0.77 6.86
CA THR A 665 22.42 0.92 8.17
C THR A 665 23.94 0.87 7.95
N PRO A 666 24.79 1.29 8.91
CA PRO A 666 26.25 1.29 8.72
C PRO A 666 26.90 -0.09 8.44
N LYS A 667 26.17 -1.20 8.64
CA LYS A 667 26.68 -2.58 8.47
C LYS A 667 25.82 -3.50 7.59
N ARG A 668 24.58 -3.09 7.26
CA ARG A 668 23.62 -3.87 6.45
C ARG A 668 22.83 -2.94 5.53
N ILE A 669 22.71 -3.31 4.26
CA ILE A 669 21.77 -2.74 3.30
C ILE A 669 20.84 -3.85 2.83
N GLU A 670 19.55 -3.56 2.71
CA GLU A 670 18.54 -4.48 2.21
C GLU A 670 17.84 -3.85 1.01
N LEU A 671 17.69 -4.62 -0.06
CA LEU A 671 17.06 -4.20 -1.31
C LEU A 671 15.96 -5.18 -1.69
N ARG A 672 14.99 -4.70 -2.47
CA ARG A 672 14.10 -5.55 -3.24
C ARG A 672 14.32 -5.25 -4.71
N ALA A 673 14.52 -6.30 -5.49
CA ALA A 673 14.61 -6.21 -6.94
C ALA A 673 13.60 -7.18 -7.57
N ASP A 674 13.03 -6.73 -8.69
CA ASP A 674 12.26 -7.56 -9.60
C ASP A 674 13.20 -7.89 -10.77
N VAL A 675 13.37 -9.18 -11.05
CA VAL A 675 14.44 -9.73 -11.92
C VAL A 675 13.82 -10.60 -13.00
N ASP A 676 13.83 -10.18 -14.27
CA ASP A 676 13.54 -11.10 -15.37
C ASP A 676 14.57 -12.23 -15.36
N TYR A 677 14.07 -13.46 -15.40
CA TYR A 677 14.84 -14.68 -15.22
C TYR A 677 14.34 -15.76 -16.17
N SER A 678 15.27 -16.33 -16.95
CA SER A 678 15.07 -17.60 -17.64
C SER A 678 16.29 -18.52 -17.44
N ASP A 679 16.07 -19.83 -17.56
CA ASP A 679 17.18 -20.78 -17.54
C ASP A 679 16.96 -21.98 -18.46
N GLN A 680 18.07 -22.63 -18.82
CA GLN A 680 18.12 -23.89 -19.55
C GLN A 680 19.18 -24.78 -18.92
N THR A 681 18.77 -25.92 -18.37
CA THR A 681 19.71 -26.97 -17.97
C THR A 681 20.04 -27.81 -19.19
N LEU A 682 21.33 -27.94 -19.49
CA LEU A 682 21.90 -28.61 -20.64
C LEU A 682 22.67 -29.84 -20.18
N ASN A 683 22.62 -30.93 -20.94
CA ASN A 683 23.48 -32.10 -20.70
C ASN A 683 24.80 -32.02 -21.49
N ALA A 684 25.70 -32.97 -21.27
CA ALA A 684 27.00 -33.09 -21.96
C ALA A 684 26.93 -33.17 -23.51
N ALA A 685 25.75 -33.38 -24.10
CA ALA A 685 25.53 -33.33 -25.55
C ALA A 685 24.97 -31.98 -26.04
N GLY A 686 24.82 -30.98 -25.15
CA GLY A 686 24.26 -29.66 -25.46
C GLY A 686 22.74 -29.65 -25.66
N THR A 687 22.04 -30.73 -25.31
CA THR A 687 20.57 -30.78 -25.40
C THR A 687 19.93 -30.33 -24.09
N VAL A 688 18.87 -29.53 -24.19
CA VAL A 688 18.13 -29.00 -23.04
C VAL A 688 17.34 -30.14 -22.39
N VAL A 689 17.57 -30.35 -21.09
CA VAL A 689 16.87 -31.36 -20.26
C VAL A 689 15.86 -30.75 -19.29
N ASN A 690 15.96 -29.45 -19.00
CA ASN A 690 14.98 -28.68 -18.24
C ASN A 690 15.08 -27.18 -18.62
N SER A 691 14.02 -26.39 -18.48
CA SER A 691 14.06 -24.94 -18.72
C SER A 691 12.92 -24.19 -18.03
N THR A 692 13.23 -23.04 -17.44
CA THR A 692 12.26 -22.02 -17.03
C THR A 692 12.16 -20.95 -18.10
N ALA A 693 10.97 -20.70 -18.62
CA ALA A 693 10.70 -19.56 -19.49
C ALA A 693 10.89 -18.22 -18.74
N SER A 694 11.12 -17.13 -19.48
CA SER A 694 11.24 -15.76 -18.92
C SER A 694 10.04 -15.44 -18.01
N ARG A 695 10.37 -14.90 -16.84
CA ARG A 695 9.44 -14.46 -15.80
C ARG A 695 10.15 -13.49 -14.87
N SER A 696 9.43 -12.46 -14.41
CA SER A 696 9.95 -11.59 -13.36
C SER A 696 9.88 -12.28 -11.99
N LEU A 697 11.01 -12.35 -11.30
CA LEU A 697 11.18 -12.91 -9.96
C LEU A 697 11.40 -11.79 -8.94
N LYS A 698 10.58 -11.76 -7.89
CA LYS A 698 10.73 -10.79 -6.79
C LYS A 698 11.69 -11.35 -5.76
N VAL A 699 12.81 -10.65 -5.53
CA VAL A 699 13.89 -11.11 -4.66
C VAL A 699 14.32 -10.00 -3.71
N THR A 700 14.35 -10.31 -2.41
CA THR A 700 14.93 -9.43 -1.39
C THR A 700 16.41 -9.81 -1.19
N TYR A 701 17.31 -8.87 -1.48
CA TYR A 701 18.76 -9.02 -1.36
C TYR A 701 19.28 -8.32 -0.10
N ILE A 702 20.23 -8.93 0.60
CA ILE A 702 20.84 -8.39 1.82
C ILE A 702 22.35 -8.31 1.61
N LEU A 703 22.91 -7.09 1.63
CA LEU A 703 24.36 -6.88 1.72
C LEU A 703 24.77 -6.67 3.18
N GLY A 704 25.97 -7.15 3.49
CA GLY A 704 26.69 -6.79 4.71
C GLY A 704 27.98 -6.04 4.37
N ARG A 705 28.42 -5.17 5.30
CA ARG A 705 29.70 -4.48 5.19
C ARG A 705 30.82 -5.31 5.84
N ASP A 706 31.87 -5.55 5.07
CA ASP A 706 33.15 -6.14 5.49
C ASP A 706 34.20 -5.02 5.70
N GLU A 707 35.42 -5.38 6.11
CA GLU A 707 36.51 -4.40 6.33
C GLU A 707 36.95 -3.70 5.03
N ASP A 708 36.79 -4.35 3.89
CA ASP A 708 37.25 -3.91 2.58
C ASP A 708 36.14 -3.43 1.62
N GLY A 709 34.86 -3.52 2.02
CA GLY A 709 33.70 -2.97 1.30
C GLY A 709 32.38 -3.71 1.54
N TRP A 710 31.36 -3.46 0.71
CA TRP A 710 30.07 -4.14 0.74
C TRP A 710 30.07 -5.44 -0.08
N ARG A 711 29.52 -6.51 0.49
CA ARG A 711 29.30 -7.80 -0.19
C ARG A 711 27.88 -8.32 0.04
N LEU A 712 27.33 -9.03 -0.94
CA LEU A 712 26.07 -9.75 -0.80
C LEU A 712 26.20 -10.87 0.24
N GLN A 713 25.32 -10.86 1.25
CA GLN A 713 25.28 -11.85 2.34
C GLN A 713 24.20 -12.92 2.11
N ALA A 714 23.03 -12.53 1.61
CA ALA A 714 21.89 -13.43 1.40
C ALA A 714 20.94 -12.87 0.33
N TYR A 715 20.12 -13.75 -0.25
CA TYR A 715 18.97 -13.40 -1.08
C TYR A 715 17.79 -14.31 -0.72
N VAL A 716 16.57 -13.78 -0.77
CA VAL A 716 15.34 -14.48 -0.38
C VAL A 716 14.25 -14.18 -1.43
N PRO A 717 13.68 -15.20 -2.11
CA PRO A 717 12.49 -15.03 -2.95
C PRO A 717 11.30 -14.51 -2.12
N VAL A 718 10.46 -13.66 -2.71
CA VAL A 718 9.29 -13.03 -2.07
C VAL A 718 7.99 -13.64 -2.58
#